data_AF-A0A9P6PX30-F1
#
_entry.id   AF-A0A9P6PX30-F1
#
_cell.length_a   1.000
_cell.length_b   1.000
_cell.length_c   1.000
_cell.angle_alpha   90.00
_cell.angle_beta   90.00
_cell.angle_gamma   90.00
#
_symmetry.space_group_name_H-M   'P 1'
#
loop_
_entity.id
_entity.type
_entity.pdbx_description
1 polymer ?
#
loop_
_entity_poly.entity_id
_entity_poly.type
_entity_poly.pdbx_seq_one_letter_code
_entity_poly.pdbx_strand_id
1 'polypeptide(L)'
;MRTCLLIVGALTLVTTAAAAVSAPTSYSSLPDVAPTNHEVALSAFSTLVRRSVNQHGERTCVLLDRNVAQIPRTLHAASNAAKESLRSRAYEMTVRQRQDPGIHDGRVETEKLAADEILEFVGVVPASDNDEKEYLQGEQEMLSKECNVVPWAGVPHKLSIKESYGADSPGKLRLDSHDPFGSLASDEHQFNMDDPRQVDGEPQDEVRQLVHSGHPKNRIDMVLMGDGYTASEREKFFGDMQRLVDVYKESRESGIGVNGRWKDTAFKLYRDGTELRGVYTADPRAARKACKLTGPYACDFPSLIANDPYYGGLGGEFVISTSSNKSGTVVLRHEMFHSMGEAGEEYDGGQVYSGVNAERWSWSNPKWKHWLTDAEPREEQNVIRAQDYAWYNLANGPYKVKFDSDGQWQRWSLKISHSGVDQDDSMEVYLDGERLDWKSPGGMDRDFSEWFGDKGFSAGPHELEFRQGRAYDGRTPDEEKDRPIRQLCSVTLHEFAGEDRYRFDNSVISAYPTYDIRKRRTWRPSNEQCLMRNMTSVHLCSVCQEGLWLKLLNKMSLLDDVRVKCEKDELDSYTFNIKADLVPLGQFRENQSNRGRDERYEVRWYLNSTHQPEYDDKISLTNVKEGLWEIRAEFKTLEVRKDPQGLLKASKFFSVSRINCE
;
A
#
# COMPACT_ATOMS: atom_id res chain seq x y z
N MET A 1 8.53 40.19 -51.32
CA MET A 1 9.08 41.47 -51.80
C MET A 1 8.31 42.60 -51.13
N ARG A 2 9.03 43.47 -50.39
CA ARG A 2 8.83 44.93 -50.24
C ARG A 2 7.48 45.44 -49.68
N THR A 3 7.36 46.41 -48.78
CA THR A 3 8.26 47.27 -47.99
C THR A 3 7.35 48.09 -47.04
N CYS A 4 7.86 48.38 -45.84
CA CYS A 4 7.74 49.57 -44.95
C CYS A 4 6.88 50.81 -45.35
N LEU A 5 6.50 51.80 -44.52
CA LEU A 5 7.02 52.32 -43.23
C LEU A 5 6.02 53.37 -42.63
N LEU A 6 5.96 53.44 -41.29
CA LEU A 6 5.88 54.57 -40.31
C LEU A 6 5.31 55.97 -40.68
N ILE A 7 4.64 56.62 -39.70
CA ILE A 7 5.14 57.76 -38.82
C ILE A 7 3.94 58.47 -38.12
N VAL A 8 3.80 58.37 -36.78
CA VAL A 8 4.05 59.35 -35.66
C VAL A 8 3.06 60.51 -35.49
N GLY A 9 2.56 60.66 -34.26
CA GLY A 9 1.99 61.91 -33.71
C GLY A 9 1.71 61.81 -32.21
N ALA A 10 2.62 62.33 -31.39
CA ALA A 10 2.58 62.40 -29.93
C ALA A 10 2.03 63.74 -29.43
N LEU A 11 1.43 63.79 -28.22
CA LEU A 11 1.76 64.74 -27.14
C LEU A 11 0.96 64.45 -25.83
N THR A 12 1.71 64.16 -24.76
CA THR A 12 1.67 64.65 -23.34
C THR A 12 0.38 65.12 -22.64
N LEU A 13 0.24 65.13 -21.30
CA LEU A 13 0.76 64.42 -20.10
C LEU A 13 0.15 65.19 -18.90
N VAL A 14 -0.62 64.58 -17.98
CA VAL A 14 -0.67 64.99 -16.56
C VAL A 14 -0.96 63.76 -15.69
N THR A 15 -0.06 63.58 -14.73
CA THR A 15 0.10 62.52 -13.71
C THR A 15 -0.75 62.74 -12.46
N THR A 16 -1.20 61.65 -11.83
CA THR A 16 -0.92 61.36 -10.39
C THR A 16 -1.03 59.85 -10.14
N ALA A 17 -0.09 59.36 -9.34
CA ALA A 17 0.29 57.96 -9.16
C ALA A 17 -0.46 57.22 -8.05
N ALA A 18 -0.57 55.90 -8.18
CA ALA A 18 -0.49 54.95 -7.08
C ALA A 18 0.21 53.68 -7.60
N ALA A 19 1.37 53.39 -7.01
CA ALA A 19 2.30 52.35 -7.45
C ALA A 19 1.90 50.97 -6.92
N ALA A 20 1.87 49.97 -7.80
CA ALA A 20 2.11 48.57 -7.46
C ALA A 20 2.95 47.96 -8.58
N VAL A 21 4.22 47.71 -8.27
CA VAL A 21 5.22 47.17 -9.19
C VAL A 21 4.95 45.67 -9.38
N SER A 22 4.61 45.30 -10.61
CA SER A 22 4.73 43.94 -11.12
C SER A 22 6.21 43.64 -11.43
N ALA A 23 6.79 42.61 -10.81
CA ALA A 23 8.02 42.01 -11.28
C ALA A 23 7.69 40.73 -12.10
N PRO A 24 8.35 40.50 -13.25
CA PRO A 24 8.06 39.38 -14.13
C PRO A 24 8.81 38.12 -13.65
N THR A 25 8.10 37.09 -13.23
CA THR A 25 8.70 35.75 -13.05
C THR A 25 8.68 35.00 -14.36
N SER A 26 9.68 35.25 -15.22
CA SER A 26 10.12 34.27 -16.20
C SER A 26 10.87 33.16 -15.46
N TYR A 27 10.22 32.03 -15.20
CA TYR A 27 10.94 30.82 -14.79
C TYR A 27 11.56 30.21 -16.05
N SER A 28 12.86 30.37 -16.20
CA SER A 28 13.65 29.53 -17.10
C SER A 28 13.51 28.08 -16.61
N SER A 29 12.88 27.22 -17.41
CA SER A 29 12.84 25.78 -17.19
C SER A 29 14.28 25.25 -17.19
N LEU A 30 14.78 24.86 -16.02
CA LEU A 30 15.90 23.94 -15.92
C LEU A 30 15.40 22.53 -16.28
N PRO A 31 16.19 21.71 -16.98
CA PRO A 31 15.77 20.38 -17.39
C PRO A 31 15.47 19.48 -16.18
N ASP A 32 14.37 18.74 -16.24
CA ASP A 32 14.02 17.66 -15.31
C ASP A 32 15.08 16.54 -15.42
N VAL A 33 16.16 16.69 -14.66
CA VAL A 33 17.12 15.63 -14.40
C VAL A 33 16.85 15.15 -12.98
N ALA A 34 16.18 14.00 -12.86
CA ALA A 34 16.16 13.25 -11.61
C ALA A 34 17.62 12.88 -11.26
N PRO A 35 18.08 13.09 -10.00
CA PRO A 35 19.43 12.73 -9.64
C PRO A 35 19.61 11.22 -9.78
N THR A 36 20.70 10.81 -10.43
CA THR A 36 21.15 9.42 -10.49
C THR A 36 21.64 8.97 -9.11
N ASN A 37 21.59 7.67 -8.82
CA ASN A 37 21.98 7.01 -7.54
C ASN A 37 23.46 7.15 -7.14
N HIS A 38 24.17 8.16 -7.64
CA HIS A 38 25.58 8.42 -7.38
C HIS A 38 25.78 9.79 -6.75
N GLU A 39 25.29 10.01 -5.53
CA GLU A 39 25.73 11.11 -4.67
C GLU A 39 25.31 10.76 -3.23
N VAL A 40 26.27 10.62 -2.31
CA VAL A 40 26.00 10.33 -0.89
C VAL A 40 24.99 11.35 -0.35
N ALA A 41 23.80 10.89 0.04
CA ALA A 41 22.71 11.73 0.52
C ALA A 41 22.98 12.21 1.95
N LEU A 42 22.68 13.49 2.22
CA LEU A 42 22.64 14.06 3.56
C LEU A 42 21.24 13.88 4.13
N SER A 43 21.14 13.44 5.39
CA SER A 43 19.85 13.43 6.11
C SER A 43 19.52 14.84 6.59
N ALA A 44 18.34 15.33 6.25
CA ALA A 44 17.77 16.59 6.72
C ALA A 44 16.56 16.29 7.59
N PHE A 45 16.59 16.79 8.82
CA PHE A 45 15.53 16.60 9.81
C PHE A 45 14.62 17.82 9.86
N SER A 46 13.31 17.62 9.97
CA SER A 46 12.32 18.70 10.13
C SER A 46 11.25 18.31 11.16
N THR A 47 10.81 19.29 11.95
CA THR A 47 9.74 19.11 12.93
C THR A 47 8.60 20.06 12.62
N LEU A 48 7.39 19.52 12.58
CA LEU A 48 6.17 20.28 12.42
C LEU A 48 5.55 20.53 13.79
N VAL A 49 5.31 21.80 14.12
CA VAL A 49 4.73 22.21 15.41
C VAL A 49 3.47 23.03 15.16
N ARG A 50 2.40 22.73 15.89
CA ARG A 50 1.22 23.59 16.02
C ARG A 50 1.38 24.47 17.25
N ARG A 51 1.40 25.79 17.08
CA ARG A 51 1.37 26.75 18.18
C ARG A 51 -0.06 27.17 18.48
N SER A 52 -0.42 27.29 19.75
CA SER A 52 -1.69 27.85 20.21
C SER A 52 -1.48 28.64 21.49
N VAL A 53 -2.31 29.64 21.75
CA VAL A 53 -2.36 30.30 23.07
C VAL A 53 -3.54 29.73 23.83
N ASN A 54 -3.31 29.18 25.03
CA ASN A 54 -4.40 28.65 25.81
C ASN A 54 -5.24 29.77 26.45
N GLN A 55 -6.38 29.40 27.04
CA GLN A 55 -7.31 30.32 27.71
C GLN A 55 -6.70 31.14 28.87
N HIS A 56 -5.48 30.79 29.32
CA HIS A 56 -4.73 31.51 30.36
C HIS A 56 -3.64 32.43 29.79
N GLY A 57 -3.56 32.58 28.46
CA GLY A 57 -2.56 33.42 27.79
C GLY A 57 -1.19 32.76 27.62
N GLU A 58 -1.08 31.46 27.91
CA GLU A 58 0.19 30.73 27.78
C GLU A 58 0.39 30.22 26.36
N ARG A 59 1.60 30.40 25.83
CA ARG A 59 1.99 29.85 24.53
C ARG A 59 2.23 28.35 24.65
N THR A 60 1.48 27.56 23.91
CA THR A 60 1.52 26.09 23.90
C THR A 60 1.95 25.60 22.52
N CYS A 61 2.74 24.53 22.48
CA CYS A 61 3.25 23.94 21.25
C CYS A 61 2.98 22.44 21.24
N VAL A 62 2.34 21.96 20.18
CA VAL A 62 2.06 20.54 19.95
C VAL A 62 2.89 20.07 18.76
N LEU A 63 3.76 19.10 19.00
CA LEU A 63 4.53 18.46 17.94
C LEU A 63 3.59 17.57 17.12
N LEU A 64 3.44 17.89 15.84
CA LEU A 64 2.54 17.19 14.93
C LEU A 64 3.26 16.08 14.18
N ASP A 65 4.52 16.31 13.79
CA ASP A 65 5.29 15.37 12.98
C ASP A 65 6.80 15.63 13.06
N ARG A 66 7.60 14.59 12.81
CA ARG A 66 9.06 14.63 12.63
C ARG A 66 9.42 13.88 11.36
N ASN A 67 10.04 14.57 10.41
CA ASN A 67 10.41 13.99 9.13
C ASN A 67 11.92 13.99 8.91
N VAL A 68 12.39 12.97 8.18
CA VAL A 68 13.77 12.84 7.72
C VAL A 68 13.76 12.72 6.20
N ALA A 69 14.42 13.65 5.52
CA ALA A 69 14.56 13.66 4.06
C ALA A 69 16.02 13.44 3.66
N GLN A 70 16.25 12.63 2.63
CA GLN A 70 17.57 12.44 2.02
C GLN A 70 17.77 13.50 0.92
N ILE A 71 18.77 14.38 1.06
CA ILE A 71 19.05 15.47 0.11
C ILE A 71 20.40 15.24 -0.61
N PRO A 72 20.48 15.42 -1.94
CA PRO A 72 21.76 15.37 -2.67
C PRO A 72 22.77 16.41 -2.17
N ARG A 73 24.05 16.02 -2.02
CA ARG A 73 25.13 16.92 -1.56
C ARG A 73 25.37 18.14 -2.47
N THR A 74 25.04 18.06 -3.77
CA THR A 74 25.17 19.18 -4.71
C THR A 74 24.33 20.42 -4.35
N LEU A 75 23.26 20.28 -3.56
CA LEU A 75 22.46 21.40 -3.03
C LEU A 75 23.13 22.17 -1.88
N HIS A 76 24.21 21.63 -1.29
CA HIS A 76 24.90 22.25 -0.15
C HIS A 76 25.70 23.51 -0.52
N ALA A 77 26.05 23.70 -1.80
CA ALA A 77 26.88 24.82 -2.24
C ALA A 77 26.12 26.11 -2.57
N ALA A 78 24.79 26.15 -2.40
CA ALA A 78 23.99 27.32 -2.76
C ALA A 78 23.56 28.14 -1.52
N SER A 79 23.65 29.46 -1.67
CA SER A 79 23.42 30.52 -0.67
C SER A 79 22.08 30.42 0.09
N ASN A 80 21.86 31.32 1.06
CA ASN A 80 20.63 31.40 1.86
C ASN A 80 19.31 31.33 1.05
N ALA A 81 19.32 31.71 -0.23
CA ALA A 81 18.17 31.57 -1.14
C ALA A 81 17.78 30.10 -1.45
N ALA A 82 18.74 29.16 -1.46
CA ALA A 82 18.46 27.74 -1.66
C ALA A 82 17.82 27.08 -0.43
N LYS A 83 18.17 27.56 0.78
CA LYS A 83 17.52 27.14 2.04
C LYS A 83 16.04 27.56 2.07
N GLU A 84 15.71 28.73 1.54
CA GLU A 84 14.33 29.23 1.42
C GLU A 84 13.51 28.47 0.36
N SER A 85 14.12 28.09 -0.76
CA SER A 85 13.48 27.24 -1.78
C SER A 85 13.15 25.83 -1.26
N LEU A 86 14.03 25.24 -0.46
CA LEU A 86 13.80 23.94 0.21
C LEU A 86 12.68 24.01 1.25
N ARG A 87 12.57 25.12 2.00
CA ARG A 87 11.46 25.38 2.93
C ARG A 87 10.10 25.40 2.20
N SER A 88 10.01 26.11 1.08
CA SER A 88 8.76 26.18 0.29
C SER A 88 8.39 24.82 -0.33
N ARG A 89 9.37 24.05 -0.82
CA ARG A 89 9.10 22.71 -1.39
C ARG A 89 8.65 21.69 -0.34
N ALA A 90 9.25 21.69 0.85
CA ALA A 90 8.83 20.80 1.95
C ALA A 90 7.41 21.15 2.45
N TYR A 91 7.09 22.44 2.50
CA TYR A 91 5.73 22.92 2.80
C TYR A 91 4.72 22.47 1.72
N GLU A 92 5.03 22.60 0.44
CA GLU A 92 4.16 22.14 -0.67
C GLU A 92 3.94 20.62 -0.67
N MET A 93 4.96 19.81 -0.36
CA MET A 93 4.81 18.34 -0.28
C MET A 93 3.88 17.92 0.86
N THR A 94 3.96 18.61 2.00
CA THR A 94 3.13 18.32 3.19
C THR A 94 1.67 18.75 2.98
N VAL A 95 1.44 19.88 2.29
CA VAL A 95 0.09 20.35 1.94
C VAL A 95 -0.53 19.45 0.85
N ARG A 96 0.25 18.96 -0.13
CA ARG A 96 -0.25 18.03 -1.17
C ARG A 96 -0.64 16.67 -0.63
N GLN A 97 0.07 16.14 0.38
CA GLN A 97 -0.31 14.87 1.03
C GLN A 97 -1.65 14.93 1.76
N ARG A 98 -2.16 16.12 2.13
CA ARG A 98 -3.48 16.29 2.76
C ARG A 98 -4.61 16.70 1.81
N GLN A 99 -4.30 16.95 0.53
CA GLN A 99 -5.31 17.20 -0.50
C GLN A 99 -5.67 15.94 -1.30
N ASP A 100 -5.26 14.75 -0.86
CA ASP A 100 -5.72 13.49 -1.44
C ASP A 100 -7.22 13.30 -1.07
N PRO A 101 -8.15 13.33 -2.05
CA PRO A 101 -9.59 13.30 -1.78
C PRO A 101 -10.04 11.86 -1.56
N GLY A 102 -9.68 11.30 -0.40
CA GLY A 102 -10.17 10.03 0.11
C GLY A 102 -11.17 10.24 1.26
N ILE A 103 -12.31 10.92 1.00
CA ILE A 103 -13.42 10.99 1.97
C ILE A 103 -14.75 10.84 1.23
N HIS A 104 -15.47 9.76 1.55
CA HIS A 104 -16.88 9.59 1.21
C HIS A 104 -17.76 10.56 2.00
N ASP A 105 -18.80 11.08 1.35
CA ASP A 105 -19.81 11.97 1.91
C ASP A 105 -20.47 11.38 3.15
N GLY A 106 -20.27 12.08 4.27
CA GLY A 106 -20.99 11.94 5.51
C GLY A 106 -20.69 13.17 6.35
N ARG A 107 -21.37 14.29 6.04
CA ARG A 107 -21.39 15.58 6.77
C ARG A 107 -20.51 15.62 8.03
N VAL A 108 -19.29 16.12 7.86
CA VAL A 108 -18.55 16.80 8.93
C VAL A 108 -18.41 18.24 8.47
N GLU A 109 -18.93 19.17 9.27
CA GLU A 109 -18.72 20.60 9.05
C GLU A 109 -17.22 20.84 8.90
N THR A 110 -16.83 21.39 7.75
CA THR A 110 -15.48 21.91 7.56
C THR A 110 -15.34 23.13 8.46
N GLU A 111 -14.77 22.94 9.66
CA GLU A 111 -14.24 24.04 10.44
C GLU A 111 -13.19 24.76 9.58
N LYS A 112 -13.54 25.95 9.11
CA LYS A 112 -12.59 26.91 8.55
C LYS A 112 -11.59 27.22 9.65
N LEU A 113 -10.36 26.70 9.52
CA LEU A 113 -9.24 27.13 10.35
C LEU A 113 -9.09 28.65 10.19
N ALA A 114 -9.18 29.36 11.31
CA ALA A 114 -9.09 30.80 11.37
C ALA A 114 -7.65 31.26 11.05
N ALA A 115 -7.52 32.48 10.50
CA ALA A 115 -6.28 33.05 9.95
C ALA A 115 -5.15 33.29 10.97
N ASP A 116 -5.35 32.88 12.22
CA ASP A 116 -4.50 33.02 13.39
C ASP A 116 -3.71 31.74 13.73
N GLU A 117 -3.93 30.63 13.01
CA GLU A 117 -3.09 29.43 13.06
C GLU A 117 -1.86 29.56 12.15
N ILE A 118 -0.72 29.97 12.72
CA ILE A 118 0.56 29.95 12.00
C ILE A 118 1.20 28.57 12.13
N LEU A 119 1.19 27.79 11.04
CA LEU A 119 2.06 26.62 10.85
C LEU A 119 3.46 27.13 10.48
N GLU A 120 4.36 27.20 11.46
CA GLU A 120 5.75 27.58 11.21
C GLU A 120 6.64 26.34 11.01
N PHE A 121 7.33 26.31 9.86
CA PHE A 121 8.37 25.34 9.53
C PHE A 121 9.66 25.71 10.28
N VAL A 122 10.19 24.81 11.10
CA VAL A 122 11.36 25.12 11.92
C VAL A 122 12.53 24.16 11.66
N GLY A 123 13.57 24.70 11.02
CA GLY A 123 14.93 24.16 11.00
C GLY A 123 15.27 23.18 9.86
N VAL A 124 16.42 23.41 9.22
CA VAL A 124 17.16 22.42 8.42
C VAL A 124 18.57 22.42 9.01
N VAL A 125 19.02 21.31 9.59
CA VAL A 125 20.41 21.12 10.03
C VAL A 125 21.04 20.03 9.16
N PRO A 126 22.16 20.30 8.44
CA PRO A 126 22.85 19.29 7.62
C PRO A 126 23.75 18.39 8.49
N ALA A 127 23.72 17.07 8.25
CA ALA A 127 24.36 16.09 9.13
C ALA A 127 25.77 15.60 8.71
N SER A 128 26.67 15.51 9.70
CA SER A 128 27.68 14.48 9.95
C SER A 128 27.24 13.56 11.12
N ASP A 129 28.01 12.54 11.48
CA ASP A 129 27.59 11.41 12.35
C ASP A 129 27.15 11.75 13.80
N ASN A 130 27.18 13.02 14.23
CA ASN A 130 26.75 13.47 15.58
C ASN A 130 25.37 14.18 15.62
N ASP A 131 24.67 14.32 14.49
CA ASP A 131 23.65 15.36 14.31
C ASP A 131 22.21 15.07 14.78
N GLU A 132 21.81 13.84 15.12
CA GLU A 132 20.47 13.62 15.70
C GLU A 132 20.36 14.24 17.10
N LYS A 133 21.44 14.16 17.90
CA LYS A 133 21.48 14.78 19.23
C LYS A 133 21.49 16.30 19.15
N GLU A 134 22.26 16.89 18.24
CA GLU A 134 22.28 18.34 18.04
C GLU A 134 20.95 18.86 17.48
N TYR A 135 20.31 18.11 16.58
CA TYR A 135 18.96 18.40 16.09
C TYR A 135 17.93 18.39 17.23
N LEU A 136 17.90 17.33 18.04
CA LEU A 136 16.99 17.23 19.18
C LEU A 136 17.27 18.32 20.23
N GLN A 137 18.54 18.70 20.43
CA GLN A 137 18.92 19.80 21.32
C GLN A 137 18.47 21.17 20.77
N GLY A 138 18.64 21.42 19.47
CA GLY A 138 18.16 22.63 18.81
C GLY A 138 16.63 22.73 18.75
N GLU A 139 15.93 21.60 18.57
CA GLU A 139 14.48 21.50 18.69
C GLU A 139 14.02 21.90 20.10
N GLN A 140 14.68 21.37 21.14
CA GLN A 140 14.40 21.70 22.53
C GLN A 140 14.67 23.17 22.86
N GLU A 141 15.80 23.74 22.42
CA GLU A 141 16.11 25.15 22.61
C GLU A 141 15.07 26.06 21.95
N MET A 142 14.59 25.71 20.76
CA MET A 142 13.55 26.45 20.06
C MET A 142 12.20 26.36 20.78
N LEU A 143 11.76 25.16 21.15
CA LEU A 143 10.52 24.96 21.89
C LEU A 143 10.54 25.70 23.23
N SER A 144 11.69 25.78 23.89
CA SER A 144 11.87 26.52 25.15
C SER A 144 11.83 28.05 24.99
N LYS A 145 12.18 28.57 23.80
CA LYS A 145 12.12 30.01 23.50
C LYS A 145 10.74 30.48 23.06
N GLU A 146 10.00 29.62 22.36
CA GLU A 146 8.74 29.96 21.70
C GLU A 146 7.49 29.60 22.53
N CYS A 147 7.61 28.69 23.51
CA CYS A 147 6.46 28.08 24.18
C CYS A 147 6.66 28.06 25.71
N ASN A 148 5.61 28.40 26.46
CA ASN A 148 5.59 28.33 27.93
C ASN A 148 5.29 26.90 28.44
N VAL A 149 4.56 26.10 27.65
CA VAL A 149 4.18 24.71 27.98
C VAL A 149 4.33 23.83 26.72
N VAL A 150 5.12 22.76 26.83
CA VAL A 150 5.21 21.69 25.83
C VAL A 150 4.56 20.45 26.46
N PRO A 151 3.33 20.07 26.09
CA PRO A 151 2.71 18.88 26.64
C PRO A 151 3.47 17.65 26.15
N TRP A 152 4.23 17.00 27.03
CA TRP A 152 4.75 15.65 26.80
C TRP A 152 3.56 14.70 26.75
N ALA A 153 3.04 14.41 25.56
CA ALA A 153 2.22 13.23 25.35
C ALA A 153 3.14 12.02 25.55
N GLY A 154 2.94 11.31 26.66
CA GLY A 154 3.82 10.26 27.15
C GLY A 154 4.32 9.32 26.06
N VAL A 155 5.63 9.38 25.81
CA VAL A 155 6.36 8.23 25.30
C VAL A 155 6.45 7.25 26.48
N PRO A 156 5.83 6.06 26.43
CA PRO A 156 6.02 5.09 27.49
C PRO A 156 7.49 4.66 27.50
N HIS A 157 8.22 5.09 28.53
CA HIS A 157 9.55 4.56 28.80
C HIS A 157 9.40 3.23 29.55
N LYS A 158 9.67 2.11 28.87
CA LYS A 158 9.80 0.81 29.51
C LYS A 158 11.26 0.65 29.94
N LEU A 159 11.55 0.83 31.23
CA LEU A 159 12.86 0.51 31.78
C LEU A 159 12.90 -1.00 32.06
N SER A 160 13.78 -1.73 31.38
CA SER A 160 14.07 -3.12 31.68
C SER A 160 15.19 -3.17 32.73
N ILE A 161 14.87 -3.60 33.95
CA ILE A 161 15.86 -3.84 34.99
C ILE A 161 16.31 -5.30 34.84
N LYS A 162 17.59 -5.54 34.55
CA LYS A 162 18.14 -6.91 34.55
C LYS A 162 18.19 -7.43 35.98
N GLU A 163 17.67 -8.63 36.21
CA GLU A 163 17.86 -9.38 37.45
C GLU A 163 19.36 -9.47 37.77
N SER A 164 19.74 -8.71 38.77
CA SER A 164 21.01 -8.87 39.46
C SER A 164 20.69 -8.60 40.93
N TYR A 165 21.14 -9.48 41.80
CA TYR A 165 20.87 -9.58 43.25
C TYR A 165 19.72 -10.51 43.64
N GLY A 166 20.06 -11.48 44.49
CA GLY A 166 19.22 -12.61 44.89
C GLY A 166 17.94 -12.17 45.59
N ALA A 167 16.91 -13.00 45.41
CA ALA A 167 15.67 -12.96 46.16
C ALA A 167 15.98 -12.93 47.67
N ASP A 168 15.50 -11.88 48.34
CA ASP A 168 15.21 -11.79 49.80
C ASP A 168 15.46 -10.38 50.41
N SER A 169 15.43 -9.30 49.62
CA SER A 169 15.40 -7.93 50.19
C SER A 169 14.60 -6.95 49.34
N PRO A 170 13.81 -6.03 49.96
CA PRO A 170 13.07 -5.01 49.22
C PRO A 170 14.03 -4.10 48.46
N GLY A 171 13.82 -4.00 47.15
CA GLY A 171 14.59 -3.13 46.26
C GLY A 171 14.12 -1.68 46.35
N LYS A 172 15.06 -0.73 46.27
CA LYS A 172 14.77 0.70 46.15
C LYS A 172 15.13 1.15 44.74
N LEU A 173 14.14 1.67 44.01
CA LEU A 173 14.35 2.36 42.74
C LEU A 173 14.31 3.86 43.01
N ARG A 174 15.42 4.55 42.77
CA ARG A 174 15.46 6.01 42.78
C ARG A 174 15.46 6.52 41.34
N LEU A 175 14.46 7.31 41.00
CA LEU A 175 14.35 8.00 39.72
C LEU A 175 14.70 9.47 39.95
N ASP A 176 15.87 9.86 39.45
CA ASP A 176 16.29 11.26 39.47
C ASP A 176 15.89 11.90 38.13
N SER A 177 14.92 12.81 38.17
CA SER A 177 14.52 13.63 37.04
C SER A 177 15.17 15.01 37.16
N HIS A 178 15.77 15.48 36.08
CA HIS A 178 16.32 16.83 35.99
C HIS A 178 15.38 17.67 35.14
N ASP A 179 14.99 18.83 35.66
CA ASP A 179 14.33 19.83 34.83
C ASP A 179 15.37 20.59 33.97
N PRO A 180 14.92 21.36 32.96
CA PRO A 180 15.81 22.13 32.08
C PRO A 180 16.56 23.27 32.78
N PHE A 181 16.27 23.56 34.05
CA PHE A 181 16.85 24.64 34.85
C PHE A 181 17.86 24.13 35.90
N GLY A 182 18.15 22.82 35.90
CA GLY A 182 19.12 22.19 36.79
C GLY A 182 18.57 21.85 38.17
N SER A 183 17.25 21.90 38.38
CA SER A 183 16.65 21.42 39.61
C SER A 183 16.42 19.90 39.54
N LEU A 184 16.79 19.22 40.64
CA LEU A 184 16.82 17.76 40.73
C LEU A 184 15.60 17.32 41.56
N ALA A 185 14.65 16.65 40.92
CA ALA A 185 13.50 16.04 41.57
C ALA A 185 13.73 14.52 41.62
N SER A 186 13.92 13.99 42.82
CA SER A 186 14.20 12.59 43.07
C SER A 186 12.98 11.89 43.67
N ASP A 187 12.42 10.92 42.95
CA ASP A 187 11.35 10.06 43.44
C ASP A 187 11.92 8.67 43.78
N GLU A 188 11.73 8.24 45.03
CA GLU A 188 12.22 6.95 45.51
C GLU A 188 11.04 6.00 45.73
N HIS A 189 11.01 4.89 44.98
CA HIS A 189 9.99 3.86 45.08
C HIS A 189 10.57 2.60 45.70
N GLN A 190 9.95 2.11 46.77
CA GLN A 190 10.21 0.78 47.30
C GLN A 190 9.29 -0.21 46.59
N PHE A 191 9.87 -1.27 46.03
CA PHE A 191 9.10 -2.36 45.43
C PHE A 191 9.36 -3.65 46.19
N ASN A 192 8.28 -4.40 46.40
CA ASN A 192 8.32 -5.74 46.94
C ASN A 192 8.01 -6.73 45.81
N MET A 193 8.82 -7.76 45.65
CA MET A 193 8.67 -8.75 44.57
C MET A 193 7.38 -9.59 44.74
N ASP A 194 6.76 -9.57 45.93
CA ASP A 194 5.56 -10.32 46.28
C ASP A 194 4.25 -9.49 46.30
N ASP A 195 4.20 -8.28 45.70
CA ASP A 195 2.98 -7.44 45.68
C ASP A 195 1.91 -7.99 44.71
N PRO A 196 0.71 -8.41 45.18
CA PRO A 196 -0.34 -9.02 44.34
C PRO A 196 -1.06 -8.05 43.39
N ARG A 197 -0.70 -6.75 43.37
CA ARG A 197 -1.36 -5.72 42.55
C ARG A 197 -0.88 -5.64 41.09
N GLN A 198 -0.15 -6.65 40.59
CA GLN A 198 0.14 -6.76 39.16
C GLN A 198 -1.09 -7.25 38.38
N VAL A 199 -1.82 -6.27 37.83
CA VAL A 199 -2.64 -6.27 36.59
C VAL A 199 -3.26 -7.62 36.17
N ASP A 200 -4.58 -7.73 36.34
CA ASP A 200 -5.42 -8.73 35.66
C ASP A 200 -5.13 -8.73 34.15
N GLY A 201 -4.83 -9.92 33.61
CA GLY A 201 -4.13 -10.13 32.33
C GLY A 201 -4.74 -9.42 31.12
N GLU A 202 -3.96 -8.53 30.49
CA GLU A 202 -4.14 -8.24 29.07
C GLU A 202 -3.83 -9.54 28.28
N PRO A 203 -4.64 -9.90 27.27
CA PRO A 203 -4.34 -11.04 26.41
C PRO A 203 -2.96 -10.84 25.78
N GLN A 204 -2.07 -11.81 25.96
CA GLN A 204 -0.74 -11.76 25.38
C GLN A 204 -0.84 -12.06 23.89
N ASP A 205 -0.40 -11.10 23.08
CA ASP A 205 -0.31 -11.27 21.63
C ASP A 205 0.75 -12.33 21.30
N GLU A 206 0.41 -13.29 20.45
CA GLU A 206 1.33 -14.33 19.99
C GLU A 206 1.70 -14.09 18.53
N VAL A 207 2.97 -13.81 18.28
CA VAL A 207 3.52 -13.62 16.93
C VAL A 207 4.24 -14.90 16.50
N ARG A 208 3.90 -15.43 15.32
CA ARG A 208 4.62 -16.55 14.70
C ARG A 208 5.16 -16.16 13.35
N GLN A 209 6.47 -16.30 13.18
CA GLN A 209 7.09 -16.14 11.87
C GLN A 209 6.86 -17.41 11.04
N LEU A 210 6.29 -17.25 9.86
CA LEU A 210 5.93 -18.37 8.98
C LEU A 210 6.82 -18.44 7.74
N VAL A 211 7.20 -17.29 7.20
CA VAL A 211 8.17 -17.17 6.12
C VAL A 211 9.26 -16.21 6.57
N HIS A 212 10.51 -16.65 6.45
CA HIS A 212 11.68 -15.83 6.72
C HIS A 212 12.64 -15.94 5.54
N SER A 213 12.91 -14.83 4.88
CA SER A 213 13.81 -14.77 3.73
C SER A 213 14.99 -13.81 3.95
N GLY A 214 15.09 -13.18 5.12
CA GLY A 214 16.14 -12.23 5.47
C GLY A 214 15.70 -11.19 6.49
N HIS A 215 16.57 -10.21 6.74
CA HIS A 215 16.35 -9.17 7.74
C HIS A 215 15.22 -8.19 7.32
N PRO A 216 14.27 -7.81 8.20
CA PRO A 216 13.14 -6.92 7.90
C PRO A 216 13.50 -5.61 7.19
N LYS A 217 14.58 -4.94 7.61
CA LYS A 217 15.15 -3.75 6.92
C LYS A 217 15.31 -3.85 5.40
N ASN A 218 15.44 -5.05 4.84
CA ASN A 218 15.58 -5.26 3.40
C ASN A 218 14.62 -6.36 2.89
N ARG A 219 13.51 -6.57 3.57
CA ARG A 219 12.44 -7.48 3.17
C ARG A 219 11.11 -6.74 3.21
N ILE A 220 10.11 -7.38 2.65
CA ILE A 220 8.73 -6.90 2.69
C ILE A 220 8.03 -7.72 3.76
N ASP A 221 7.57 -7.05 4.80
CA ASP A 221 6.94 -7.71 5.94
C ASP A 221 5.42 -7.62 5.85
N MET A 222 4.79 -8.76 5.59
CA MET A 222 3.34 -8.92 5.64
C MET A 222 2.93 -9.45 7.01
N VAL A 223 2.01 -8.74 7.66
CA VAL A 223 1.50 -9.11 8.97
C VAL A 223 0.00 -9.31 8.81
N LEU A 224 -0.45 -10.55 8.86
CA LEU A 224 -1.87 -10.81 9.08
C LEU A 224 -2.12 -10.80 10.59
N MET A 225 -3.32 -10.39 11.01
CA MET A 225 -3.76 -10.39 12.40
C MET A 225 -5.20 -10.90 12.48
N GLY A 226 -5.45 -11.91 13.31
CA GLY A 226 -6.80 -12.47 13.49
C GLY A 226 -7.74 -11.60 14.32
N ASP A 227 -9.00 -11.47 13.90
CA ASP A 227 -10.08 -10.91 14.73
C ASP A 227 -11.23 -11.89 14.93
N GLY A 228 -11.73 -11.95 16.15
CA GLY A 228 -12.90 -12.77 16.51
C GLY A 228 -12.56 -14.23 16.81
N TYR A 229 -11.30 -14.54 17.14
CA TYR A 229 -10.86 -15.86 17.59
C TYR A 229 -10.64 -15.85 19.10
N THR A 230 -11.45 -16.62 19.83
CA THR A 230 -11.29 -16.81 21.28
C THR A 230 -10.07 -17.66 21.62
N ALA A 231 -9.67 -17.73 22.90
CA ALA A 231 -8.56 -18.59 23.36
C ALA A 231 -8.75 -20.06 22.93
N SER A 232 -9.97 -20.58 22.97
CA SER A 232 -10.29 -21.94 22.53
C SER A 232 -10.18 -22.14 21.01
N GLU A 233 -10.21 -21.06 20.22
CA GLU A 233 -10.09 -21.07 18.77
C GLU A 233 -8.67 -20.78 18.29
N ARG A 234 -7.68 -20.72 19.18
CA ARG A 234 -6.28 -20.43 18.84
C ARG A 234 -5.70 -21.38 17.77
N GLU A 235 -5.93 -22.69 17.89
CA GLU A 235 -5.47 -23.65 16.87
C GLU A 235 -6.30 -23.56 15.57
N LYS A 236 -7.59 -23.20 15.67
CA LYS A 236 -8.41 -22.92 14.48
C LYS A 236 -7.81 -21.74 13.71
N PHE A 237 -7.48 -20.66 14.40
CA PHE A 237 -6.80 -19.51 13.83
C PHE A 237 -5.55 -19.95 13.07
N PHE A 238 -4.58 -20.59 13.73
CA PHE A 238 -3.35 -20.99 13.02
C PHE A 238 -3.60 -21.99 11.88
N GLY A 239 -4.66 -22.79 11.94
CA GLY A 239 -5.14 -23.62 10.81
C GLY A 239 -5.67 -22.80 9.64
N ASP A 240 -6.55 -21.82 9.91
CA ASP A 240 -7.04 -20.86 8.92
C ASP A 240 -5.88 -20.07 8.30
N MET A 241 -4.83 -19.85 9.09
CA MET A 241 -3.65 -19.05 8.73
C MET A 241 -2.49 -19.83 8.11
N GLN A 242 -2.47 -21.15 8.21
CA GLN A 242 -1.61 -21.95 7.31
C GLN A 242 -2.01 -21.77 5.84
N ARG A 243 -3.27 -21.38 5.59
CA ARG A 243 -3.71 -20.91 4.27
C ARG A 243 -3.42 -19.41 4.04
N LEU A 244 -3.23 -18.62 5.11
CA LEU A 244 -3.10 -17.16 5.15
C LEU A 244 -2.17 -16.69 6.32
N VAL A 245 -0.90 -16.36 6.08
CA VAL A 245 0.25 -16.17 7.03
C VAL A 245 0.14 -15.15 8.25
N ASP A 246 0.20 -15.45 9.59
CA ASP A 246 -0.43 -14.56 10.64
C ASP A 246 0.21 -14.31 12.07
N VAL A 247 -0.39 -13.37 12.84
CA VAL A 247 -0.28 -12.95 14.27
C VAL A 247 -1.60 -13.16 15.04
N TYR A 248 -1.57 -13.88 16.16
CA TYR A 248 -2.76 -14.14 16.98
C TYR A 248 -2.97 -13.08 18.08
N LYS A 249 -4.18 -12.52 18.12
CA LYS A 249 -4.69 -11.70 19.23
C LYS A 249 -6.04 -12.27 19.68
N GLU A 250 -6.14 -12.61 20.96
CA GLU A 250 -7.35 -13.19 21.53
C GLU A 250 -8.53 -12.18 21.50
N SER A 251 -9.69 -12.64 21.04
CA SER A 251 -10.98 -11.95 21.17
C SER A 251 -11.81 -12.53 22.31
N ARG A 252 -12.64 -11.70 22.94
CA ARG A 252 -13.58 -12.14 23.99
C ARG A 252 -14.83 -12.81 23.40
N GLU A 253 -15.26 -12.35 22.23
CA GLU A 253 -16.36 -12.97 21.48
C GLU A 253 -15.86 -13.65 20.20
N SER A 254 -16.54 -14.74 19.80
CA SER A 254 -16.27 -15.43 18.55
C SER A 254 -17.04 -14.80 17.37
N GLY A 255 -16.36 -14.72 16.22
CA GLY A 255 -16.87 -14.15 14.98
C GLY A 255 -16.92 -12.62 14.97
N ILE A 256 -17.50 -12.04 13.91
CA ILE A 256 -17.58 -10.59 13.73
C ILE A 256 -18.99 -10.04 13.98
N GLY A 257 -19.09 -8.71 14.02
CA GLY A 257 -20.34 -7.97 14.11
C GLY A 257 -21.12 -7.86 12.79
N VAL A 258 -22.41 -7.52 12.87
CA VAL A 258 -23.31 -7.33 11.72
C VAL A 258 -24.25 -6.13 11.96
N ASN A 259 -24.85 -5.59 10.90
CA ASN A 259 -25.76 -4.44 10.98
C ASN A 259 -25.12 -3.19 11.62
N GLY A 260 -23.85 -2.93 11.30
CA GLY A 260 -23.08 -1.79 11.81
C GLY A 260 -22.69 -1.90 13.29
N ARG A 261 -22.92 -3.06 13.92
CA ARG A 261 -22.61 -3.31 15.34
C ARG A 261 -21.49 -4.31 15.44
N TRP A 262 -20.37 -3.91 16.02
CA TRP A 262 -19.24 -4.78 16.32
C TRP A 262 -19.48 -5.58 17.60
N LYS A 263 -18.80 -6.72 17.71
CA LYS A 263 -18.68 -7.52 18.94
C LYS A 263 -17.48 -7.06 19.77
N ASP A 264 -17.34 -7.52 21.00
CA ASP A 264 -16.15 -7.35 21.85
C ASP A 264 -15.00 -8.25 21.35
N THR A 265 -14.45 -7.88 20.20
CA THR A 265 -13.34 -8.56 19.53
C THR A 265 -12.10 -7.69 19.48
N ALA A 266 -10.93 -8.30 19.29
CA ALA A 266 -9.61 -7.67 19.30
C ALA A 266 -9.53 -6.37 18.46
N PHE A 267 -10.15 -6.37 17.28
CA PHE A 267 -10.14 -5.26 16.33
C PHE A 267 -11.54 -4.75 15.96
N LYS A 268 -12.59 -5.28 16.61
CA LYS A 268 -13.99 -4.88 16.43
C LYS A 268 -14.42 -4.90 14.96
N LEU A 269 -14.10 -5.98 14.25
CA LEU A 269 -14.52 -6.17 12.87
C LEU A 269 -16.04 -6.35 12.78
N TYR A 270 -16.65 -5.78 11.75
CA TYR A 270 -18.09 -5.85 11.52
C TYR A 270 -18.49 -5.64 10.05
N ARG A 271 -19.73 -6.05 9.72
CA ARG A 271 -20.43 -5.73 8.47
C ARG A 271 -21.48 -4.65 8.70
N ASP A 272 -21.66 -3.75 7.75
CA ASP A 272 -22.71 -2.71 7.82
C ASP A 272 -24.13 -3.30 7.77
N GLY A 273 -24.31 -4.43 7.10
CA GLY A 273 -25.58 -5.16 6.99
C GLY A 273 -25.37 -6.67 6.95
N THR A 274 -26.25 -7.38 6.25
CA THR A 274 -26.17 -8.85 6.04
C THR A 274 -25.49 -9.21 4.72
N GLU A 275 -25.14 -8.21 3.91
CA GLU A 275 -24.46 -8.38 2.63
C GLU A 275 -23.07 -9.02 2.81
N LEU A 276 -22.78 -10.03 1.99
CA LEU A 276 -21.43 -10.57 1.86
C LEU A 276 -20.58 -9.61 1.00
N ARG A 277 -20.19 -8.47 1.58
CA ARG A 277 -19.47 -7.38 0.91
C ARG A 277 -18.29 -6.86 1.71
N GLY A 278 -18.47 -5.76 2.44
CA GLY A 278 -17.42 -5.06 3.16
C GLY A 278 -17.31 -5.55 4.59
N VAL A 279 -16.07 -5.71 5.05
CA VAL A 279 -15.76 -5.91 6.48
C VAL A 279 -14.91 -4.72 6.92
N TYR A 280 -15.31 -4.10 8.01
CA TYR A 280 -14.74 -2.85 8.51
C TYR A 280 -14.21 -3.03 9.92
N THR A 281 -13.21 -2.24 10.32
CA THR A 281 -12.72 -2.18 11.71
C THR A 281 -13.24 -0.94 12.42
N ALA A 282 -13.78 -1.11 13.62
CA ALA A 282 -14.11 0.01 14.51
C ALA A 282 -12.95 0.40 15.45
N ASP A 283 -11.83 -0.34 15.45
CA ASP A 283 -10.66 -0.05 16.29
C ASP A 283 -9.32 -0.13 15.53
N PRO A 284 -9.09 0.78 14.55
CA PRO A 284 -7.83 0.82 13.82
C PRO A 284 -6.63 1.13 14.72
N ARG A 285 -6.84 1.72 15.91
CA ARG A 285 -5.77 1.98 16.87
C ARG A 285 -5.24 0.69 17.49
N ALA A 286 -6.12 -0.24 17.83
CA ALA A 286 -5.73 -1.57 18.32
C ALA A 286 -4.93 -2.33 17.25
N ALA A 287 -5.36 -2.30 15.99
CA ALA A 287 -4.64 -2.92 14.87
C ALA A 287 -3.24 -2.34 14.68
N ARG A 288 -3.07 -1.00 14.69
CA ARG A 288 -1.75 -0.36 14.64
C ARG A 288 -0.86 -0.76 15.82
N LYS A 289 -1.43 -0.87 17.03
CA LYS A 289 -0.67 -1.27 18.23
C LYS A 289 -0.16 -2.71 18.07
N ALA A 290 -1.01 -3.64 17.62
CA ALA A 290 -0.63 -5.04 17.39
C ALA A 290 0.45 -5.16 16.30
N CYS A 291 0.26 -4.47 15.17
CA CYS A 291 1.24 -4.39 14.08
C CYS A 291 2.62 -3.86 14.56
N LYS A 292 2.67 -2.90 15.49
CA LYS A 292 3.95 -2.42 16.05
C LYS A 292 4.71 -3.46 16.89
N LEU A 293 4.05 -4.50 17.40
CA LEU A 293 4.68 -5.52 18.23
C LEU A 293 5.57 -6.47 17.42
N THR A 294 5.40 -6.55 16.11
CA THR A 294 6.24 -7.41 15.25
C THR A 294 7.68 -6.90 15.14
N GLY A 295 7.92 -5.64 15.50
CA GLY A 295 9.22 -5.01 15.55
C GLY A 295 9.37 -3.84 14.59
N PRO A 296 10.48 -3.09 14.69
CA PRO A 296 10.75 -1.99 13.76
C PRO A 296 10.91 -2.55 12.35
N TYR A 297 10.26 -1.91 11.38
CA TYR A 297 10.23 -2.27 9.96
C TYR A 297 9.50 -3.57 9.60
N ALA A 298 8.90 -4.28 10.57
CA ALA A 298 8.31 -5.60 10.36
C ALA A 298 6.79 -5.58 10.16
N CYS A 299 6.23 -4.51 9.59
CA CYS A 299 4.79 -4.38 9.34
C CYS A 299 4.50 -3.41 8.18
N ASP A 300 4.90 -3.79 6.97
CA ASP A 300 4.65 -2.98 5.76
C ASP A 300 3.19 -3.02 5.31
N PHE A 301 2.55 -4.20 5.44
CA PHE A 301 1.21 -4.46 4.96
C PHE A 301 0.37 -5.12 6.06
N PRO A 302 -0.18 -4.32 7.00
CA PRO A 302 -1.01 -4.85 8.08
C PRO A 302 -2.33 -5.34 7.50
N SER A 303 -2.71 -6.56 7.85
CA SER A 303 -3.93 -7.20 7.35
C SER A 303 -4.74 -7.74 8.51
N LEU A 304 -6.06 -7.69 8.37
CA LEU A 304 -6.99 -8.15 9.40
C LEU A 304 -7.81 -9.32 8.84
N ILE A 305 -7.80 -10.46 9.53
CA ILE A 305 -8.54 -11.65 9.10
C ILE A 305 -9.69 -11.91 10.07
N ALA A 306 -10.92 -11.66 9.60
CA ALA A 306 -12.13 -11.92 10.33
C ALA A 306 -12.39 -13.44 10.49
N ASN A 307 -12.73 -13.88 11.70
CA ASN A 307 -13.32 -15.21 11.96
C ASN A 307 -14.77 -15.27 11.43
N ASP A 308 -14.92 -15.17 10.12
CA ASP A 308 -16.18 -15.26 9.39
C ASP A 308 -15.98 -16.26 8.24
N PRO A 309 -16.85 -17.25 8.05
CA PRO A 309 -16.67 -18.28 7.03
C PRO A 309 -17.12 -17.85 5.63
N TYR A 310 -17.58 -16.60 5.46
CA TYR A 310 -18.15 -16.09 4.23
C TYR A 310 -17.39 -14.90 3.66
N TYR A 311 -17.70 -14.55 2.42
CA TYR A 311 -17.04 -13.52 1.63
C TYR A 311 -17.12 -12.17 2.32
N GLY A 312 -15.99 -11.50 2.36
CA GLY A 312 -15.93 -10.12 2.75
C GLY A 312 -14.50 -9.63 2.84
N GLY A 313 -14.33 -8.34 2.64
CA GLY A 313 -13.03 -7.72 2.74
C GLY A 313 -13.09 -6.25 2.36
N LEU A 314 -11.95 -5.60 2.53
CA LEU A 314 -11.78 -4.20 2.19
C LEU A 314 -10.29 -3.90 2.04
N GLY A 315 -9.92 -3.24 0.96
CA GLY A 315 -8.59 -2.65 0.78
C GLY A 315 -8.48 -1.28 1.43
N GLY A 316 -7.27 -0.87 1.77
CA GLY A 316 -6.99 0.42 2.42
C GLY A 316 -5.71 0.37 3.23
N GLU A 317 -5.65 1.13 4.32
CA GLU A 317 -4.55 1.03 5.28
C GLU A 317 -4.38 -0.40 5.80
N PHE A 318 -5.51 -1.04 6.12
CA PHE A 318 -5.56 -2.46 6.48
C PHE A 318 -6.12 -3.24 5.31
N VAL A 319 -5.44 -4.33 4.95
CA VAL A 319 -6.00 -5.32 4.03
C VAL A 319 -6.90 -6.24 4.83
N ILE A 320 -8.21 -6.12 4.66
CA ILE A 320 -9.19 -6.90 5.43
C ILE A 320 -9.71 -8.06 4.56
N SER A 321 -9.72 -9.26 5.13
CA SER A 321 -10.34 -10.45 4.54
C SER A 321 -10.99 -11.31 5.61
N THR A 322 -11.56 -12.46 5.22
CA THR A 322 -12.22 -13.40 6.13
C THR A 322 -11.55 -14.77 6.10
N SER A 323 -11.87 -15.59 7.10
CA SER A 323 -11.45 -16.98 7.21
C SER A 323 -12.15 -17.92 6.22
N SER A 324 -13.00 -17.42 5.30
CA SER A 324 -13.70 -18.25 4.32
C SER A 324 -12.72 -19.16 3.55
N ASN A 325 -13.00 -20.46 3.56
CA ASN A 325 -12.26 -21.45 2.78
C ASN A 325 -12.46 -21.30 1.27
N LYS A 326 -13.55 -20.66 0.85
CA LYS A 326 -13.90 -20.48 -0.56
C LYS A 326 -13.38 -19.15 -1.11
N SER A 327 -13.60 -18.06 -0.38
CA SER A 327 -13.34 -16.71 -0.89
C SER A 327 -12.23 -15.94 -0.16
N GLY A 328 -11.87 -16.32 1.08
CA GLY A 328 -10.96 -15.54 1.91
C GLY A 328 -9.57 -15.32 1.30
N THR A 329 -8.98 -16.35 0.68
CA THR A 329 -7.68 -16.23 -0.01
C THR A 329 -7.77 -15.39 -1.28
N VAL A 330 -8.88 -15.50 -2.01
CA VAL A 330 -9.11 -14.74 -3.24
C VAL A 330 -9.24 -13.25 -2.92
N VAL A 331 -10.07 -12.90 -1.94
CA VAL A 331 -10.25 -11.52 -1.46
C VAL A 331 -8.94 -10.98 -0.91
N LEU A 332 -8.25 -11.74 -0.03
CA LEU A 332 -6.99 -11.28 0.55
C LEU A 332 -5.97 -10.89 -0.53
N ARG A 333 -5.80 -11.72 -1.57
CA ARG A 333 -4.86 -11.44 -2.65
C ARG A 333 -5.24 -10.21 -3.47
N HIS A 334 -6.53 -10.02 -3.73
CA HIS A 334 -7.05 -8.87 -4.47
C HIS A 334 -6.81 -7.57 -3.67
N GLU A 335 -7.25 -7.54 -2.41
CA GLU A 335 -7.11 -6.37 -1.54
C GLU A 335 -5.65 -6.05 -1.21
N MET A 336 -4.83 -7.10 -1.04
CA MET A 336 -3.39 -6.94 -0.86
C MET A 336 -2.74 -6.30 -2.08
N PHE A 337 -3.21 -6.61 -3.29
CA PHE A 337 -2.65 -6.04 -4.50
C PHE A 337 -2.94 -4.55 -4.68
N HIS A 338 -4.10 -4.06 -4.22
CA HIS A 338 -4.33 -2.61 -4.13
C HIS A 338 -3.26 -1.92 -3.28
N SER A 339 -2.90 -2.54 -2.16
CA SER A 339 -1.91 -1.99 -1.21
C SER A 339 -0.47 -2.12 -1.71
N MET A 340 -0.12 -3.25 -2.32
CA MET A 340 1.24 -3.57 -2.74
C MET A 340 1.61 -3.10 -4.14
N GLY A 341 0.67 -3.04 -5.07
CA GLY A 341 0.93 -2.84 -6.50
C GLY A 341 0.55 -1.45 -7.04
N GLU A 342 -0.05 -0.59 -6.20
CA GLU A 342 -0.70 0.66 -6.64
C GLU A 342 -1.64 0.44 -7.83
N ALA A 343 -2.41 -0.64 -7.80
CA ALA A 343 -3.35 -0.96 -8.86
C ALA A 343 -4.77 -0.52 -8.49
N GLY A 344 -5.48 -0.01 -9.48
CA GLY A 344 -6.91 0.20 -9.40
C GLY A 344 -7.69 -1.07 -9.74
N GLU A 345 -9.00 -0.91 -9.72
CA GLU A 345 -9.98 -1.89 -10.15
C GLU A 345 -9.92 -2.10 -11.66
N GLU A 346 -10.12 -3.36 -12.10
CA GLU A 346 -10.33 -3.69 -13.51
C GLU A 346 -11.73 -4.28 -13.77
N TYR A 347 -12.44 -4.75 -12.74
CA TYR A 347 -13.85 -5.10 -12.85
C TYR A 347 -14.73 -3.85 -12.92
N ASP A 348 -15.96 -3.98 -13.45
CA ASP A 348 -16.86 -2.85 -13.61
C ASP A 348 -17.59 -2.50 -12.32
N GLY A 349 -17.78 -1.23 -12.06
CA GLY A 349 -18.59 -0.66 -11.00
C GLY A 349 -17.90 -0.52 -9.64
N GLY A 350 -16.58 -0.70 -9.61
CA GLY A 350 -15.73 -0.27 -8.52
C GLY A 350 -15.68 1.27 -8.39
N GLN A 351 -14.82 1.76 -7.51
CA GLN A 351 -14.70 3.19 -7.23
C GLN A 351 -13.33 3.77 -7.61
N VAL A 352 -12.29 2.92 -7.68
CA VAL A 352 -10.90 3.36 -7.81
C VAL A 352 -10.27 2.81 -9.09
N TYR A 353 -10.33 3.60 -10.17
CA TYR A 353 -9.69 3.26 -11.45
C TYR A 353 -8.44 4.10 -11.65
N SER A 354 -7.37 3.79 -10.92
CA SER A 354 -6.10 4.51 -10.94
C SER A 354 -4.93 3.53 -11.01
N GLY A 355 -3.70 4.01 -10.88
CA GLY A 355 -2.54 3.12 -10.85
C GLY A 355 -1.98 2.76 -12.23
N VAL A 356 -1.18 1.70 -12.24
CA VAL A 356 -0.47 1.21 -13.44
C VAL A 356 -1.41 0.56 -14.46
N ASN A 357 -2.54 0.02 -14.01
CA ASN A 357 -3.48 -0.79 -14.78
C ASN A 357 -4.75 -0.05 -15.20
N ALA A 358 -4.85 1.25 -14.95
CA ALA A 358 -6.00 2.05 -15.35
C ALA A 358 -5.59 3.32 -16.10
N GLU A 359 -6.22 3.56 -17.25
CA GLU A 359 -6.08 4.79 -18.05
C GLU A 359 -7.41 5.51 -18.15
N ARG A 360 -7.42 6.83 -17.93
CA ARG A 360 -8.66 7.64 -17.87
C ARG A 360 -8.83 8.57 -19.06
N TRP A 361 -7.74 8.97 -19.68
CA TRP A 361 -7.72 10.11 -20.60
C TRP A 361 -7.68 9.69 -22.05
N SER A 362 -6.87 8.67 -22.38
CA SER A 362 -6.75 8.22 -23.77
C SER A 362 -6.33 6.76 -23.89
N TRP A 363 -7.18 5.97 -24.54
CA TRP A 363 -6.84 4.61 -24.97
C TRP A 363 -5.69 4.59 -25.99
N SER A 364 -5.46 5.67 -26.74
CA SER A 364 -4.42 5.73 -27.77
C SER A 364 -3.03 6.02 -27.24
N ASN A 365 -2.91 6.29 -25.93
CA ASN A 365 -1.63 6.45 -25.26
C ASN A 365 -1.70 5.91 -23.82
N PRO A 366 -1.93 4.60 -23.64
CA PRO A 366 -2.09 4.02 -22.32
C PRO A 366 -0.74 3.97 -21.59
N LYS A 367 -0.77 4.01 -20.25
CA LYS A 367 0.43 3.93 -19.40
C LYS A 367 1.30 2.69 -19.69
N TRP A 368 0.67 1.60 -20.13
CA TRP A 368 1.30 0.33 -20.46
C TRP A 368 1.64 0.18 -21.95
N LYS A 369 1.91 1.28 -22.66
CA LYS A 369 2.24 1.25 -24.10
C LYS A 369 3.35 0.25 -24.47
N HIS A 370 4.35 0.07 -23.61
CA HIS A 370 5.47 -0.87 -23.80
C HIS A 370 5.11 -2.36 -23.62
N TRP A 371 3.89 -2.63 -23.16
CA TRP A 371 3.33 -3.99 -23.05
C TRP A 371 2.34 -4.34 -24.15
N LEU A 372 1.89 -3.37 -24.96
CA LEU A 372 0.91 -3.62 -26.01
C LEU A 372 1.37 -4.75 -26.93
N THR A 373 0.45 -5.66 -27.23
CA THR A 373 0.70 -6.77 -28.16
C THR A 373 0.96 -6.24 -29.56
N ASP A 374 0.18 -5.24 -29.98
CA ASP A 374 0.34 -4.56 -31.26
C ASP A 374 1.10 -3.25 -31.08
N ALA A 375 1.91 -2.86 -32.08
CA ALA A 375 2.68 -1.62 -32.03
C ALA A 375 1.78 -0.37 -31.95
N GLU A 376 0.63 -0.41 -32.63
CA GLU A 376 -0.38 0.65 -32.60
C GLU A 376 -1.44 0.33 -31.55
N PRO A 377 -1.73 1.26 -30.61
CA PRO A 377 -2.79 1.08 -29.63
C PRO A 377 -4.16 0.89 -30.28
N ARG A 378 -4.95 0.00 -29.71
CA ARG A 378 -6.31 -0.32 -30.16
C ARG A 378 -7.25 -0.34 -28.96
N GLU A 379 -8.42 0.29 -29.11
CA GLU A 379 -9.52 0.10 -28.16
C GLU A 379 -10.27 -1.19 -28.53
N GLU A 380 -10.42 -2.08 -27.56
CA GLU A 380 -11.21 -3.30 -27.69
C GLU A 380 -12.68 -2.95 -27.43
N GLN A 381 -13.46 -2.73 -28.48
CA GLN A 381 -14.76 -2.04 -28.38
C GLN A 381 -15.84 -2.90 -27.70
N ASN A 382 -16.38 -2.38 -26.59
CA ASN A 382 -17.53 -2.92 -25.89
C ASN A 382 -18.45 -1.78 -25.41
N VAL A 383 -19.62 -2.15 -24.88
CA VAL A 383 -20.52 -1.25 -24.16
C VAL A 383 -21.17 -1.99 -23.00
N ILE A 384 -21.28 -1.31 -21.85
CA ILE A 384 -22.05 -1.82 -20.73
C ILE A 384 -23.53 -1.43 -20.90
N ARG A 385 -24.41 -2.42 -20.94
CA ARG A 385 -25.87 -2.23 -21.09
C ARG A 385 -26.59 -2.24 -19.75
N ALA A 386 -26.18 -3.14 -18.86
CA ALA A 386 -26.67 -3.18 -17.49
C ALA A 386 -25.48 -3.12 -16.53
N GLN A 387 -25.61 -2.31 -15.49
CA GLN A 387 -24.69 -2.26 -14.35
C GLN A 387 -25.54 -1.93 -13.13
N ASP A 388 -25.75 -2.94 -12.29
CA ASP A 388 -26.64 -2.84 -11.14
C ASP A 388 -26.03 -3.53 -9.93
N TYR A 389 -25.97 -2.81 -8.81
CA TYR A 389 -25.46 -3.29 -7.53
C TYR A 389 -26.64 -3.59 -6.61
N ALA A 390 -27.39 -4.63 -6.98
CA ALA A 390 -28.72 -4.90 -6.46
C ALA A 390 -28.74 -5.05 -4.92
N TRP A 391 -27.77 -5.79 -4.35
CA TRP A 391 -27.78 -6.19 -2.94
C TRP A 391 -29.17 -6.64 -2.44
N TYR A 392 -29.88 -7.40 -3.28
CA TYR A 392 -31.31 -7.62 -3.17
C TYR A 392 -31.63 -9.00 -2.62
N ASN A 393 -32.39 -9.07 -1.53
CA ASN A 393 -32.93 -10.31 -1.00
C ASN A 393 -34.06 -10.84 -1.89
N LEU A 394 -33.83 -11.96 -2.57
CA LEU A 394 -34.76 -12.58 -3.52
C LEU A 394 -36.06 -13.06 -2.86
N ALA A 395 -36.12 -13.17 -1.53
CA ALA A 395 -37.35 -13.47 -0.79
C ALA A 395 -38.39 -12.35 -0.89
N ASN A 396 -37.97 -11.13 -1.23
CA ASN A 396 -38.86 -9.99 -1.42
C ASN A 396 -39.63 -10.02 -2.75
N GLY A 397 -39.32 -10.99 -3.62
CA GLY A 397 -39.97 -11.18 -4.92
C GLY A 397 -39.00 -11.10 -6.09
N PRO A 398 -39.51 -11.17 -7.34
CA PRO A 398 -38.68 -11.07 -8.53
C PRO A 398 -37.97 -9.71 -8.63
N TYR A 399 -36.69 -9.73 -8.98
CA TYR A 399 -35.89 -8.55 -9.25
C TYR A 399 -35.67 -8.41 -10.76
N LYS A 400 -35.94 -7.22 -11.32
CA LYS A 400 -35.90 -6.99 -12.76
C LYS A 400 -34.92 -5.88 -13.12
N VAL A 401 -34.05 -6.14 -14.08
CA VAL A 401 -33.10 -5.16 -14.64
C VAL A 401 -33.43 -4.95 -16.11
N LYS A 402 -33.82 -3.74 -16.47
CA LYS A 402 -34.13 -3.35 -17.86
C LYS A 402 -32.92 -2.68 -18.51
N PHE A 403 -32.71 -2.98 -19.78
CA PHE A 403 -31.67 -2.34 -20.59
C PHE A 403 -32.12 -2.23 -22.05
N ASP A 404 -31.49 -1.33 -22.80
CA ASP A 404 -31.74 -1.16 -24.24
C ASP A 404 -30.50 -1.58 -25.04
N SER A 405 -30.70 -2.24 -26.18
CA SER A 405 -29.67 -2.46 -27.20
C SER A 405 -29.98 -1.64 -28.46
N ASP A 406 -28.92 -1.21 -29.16
CA ASP A 406 -29.00 -0.57 -30.47
C ASP A 406 -28.96 -1.59 -31.64
N GLY A 407 -28.79 -2.87 -31.32
CA GLY A 407 -28.67 -3.96 -32.29
C GLY A 407 -27.44 -3.93 -33.18
N GLN A 408 -26.41 -3.15 -32.83
CA GLN A 408 -25.18 -3.00 -33.63
C GLN A 408 -24.01 -3.89 -33.16
N TRP A 409 -24.21 -4.62 -32.06
CA TRP A 409 -23.18 -5.45 -31.45
C TRP A 409 -23.33 -6.90 -31.87
N GLN A 410 -22.23 -7.65 -31.80
CA GLN A 410 -22.20 -9.01 -32.34
C GLN A 410 -22.28 -10.07 -31.24
N ARG A 411 -21.88 -9.75 -30.02
CA ARG A 411 -21.73 -10.70 -28.91
C ARG A 411 -22.10 -10.04 -27.60
N TRP A 412 -22.39 -10.83 -26.57
CA TRP A 412 -22.68 -10.32 -25.24
C TRP A 412 -22.17 -11.24 -24.14
N SER A 413 -21.94 -10.67 -22.95
CA SER A 413 -21.69 -11.41 -21.71
C SER A 413 -22.55 -10.83 -20.59
N LEU A 414 -23.22 -11.71 -19.85
CA LEU A 414 -23.92 -11.41 -18.61
C LEU A 414 -23.09 -12.02 -17.48
N LYS A 415 -22.64 -11.18 -16.55
CA LYS A 415 -22.00 -11.61 -15.30
C LYS A 415 -22.83 -11.13 -14.12
N ILE A 416 -23.10 -12.03 -13.18
CA ILE A 416 -23.77 -11.71 -11.93
C ILE A 416 -22.92 -12.17 -10.75
N SER A 417 -23.15 -11.57 -9.58
CA SER A 417 -22.74 -12.17 -8.32
C SER A 417 -23.94 -12.42 -7.42
N HIS A 418 -23.87 -13.50 -6.65
CA HIS A 418 -24.96 -13.97 -5.79
C HIS A 418 -24.40 -14.62 -4.52
N SER A 419 -25.21 -14.72 -3.48
CA SER A 419 -24.87 -15.41 -2.22
C SER A 419 -26.09 -16.12 -1.64
N GLY A 420 -25.86 -17.11 -0.77
CA GLY A 420 -26.95 -17.89 -0.13
C GLY A 420 -27.74 -18.82 -1.07
N VAL A 421 -27.34 -18.94 -2.33
CA VAL A 421 -28.01 -19.75 -3.38
C VAL A 421 -27.27 -21.07 -3.61
N ASP A 422 -27.37 -21.96 -2.63
CA ASP A 422 -26.56 -23.15 -2.44
C ASP A 422 -26.97 -24.40 -3.25
N GLN A 423 -28.10 -24.33 -3.97
CA GLN A 423 -28.68 -25.47 -4.72
C GLN A 423 -29.14 -25.03 -6.11
N ASP A 424 -29.19 -25.95 -7.09
CA ASP A 424 -29.53 -25.65 -8.49
C ASP A 424 -30.91 -24.99 -8.67
N ASP A 425 -31.84 -25.25 -7.75
CA ASP A 425 -33.18 -24.69 -7.73
C ASP A 425 -33.33 -23.61 -6.65
N SER A 426 -32.24 -22.99 -6.17
CA SER A 426 -32.28 -21.90 -5.19
C SER A 426 -32.46 -20.50 -5.80
N MET A 427 -32.15 -20.35 -7.10
CA MET A 427 -32.31 -19.13 -7.88
C MET A 427 -32.72 -19.47 -9.30
N GLU A 428 -33.50 -18.59 -9.93
CA GLU A 428 -33.82 -18.67 -11.34
C GLU A 428 -33.43 -17.36 -12.03
N VAL A 429 -32.87 -17.47 -13.24
CA VAL A 429 -32.42 -16.33 -14.05
C VAL A 429 -33.11 -16.40 -15.40
N TYR A 430 -33.65 -15.28 -15.84
CA TYR A 430 -34.34 -15.14 -17.11
C TYR A 430 -33.78 -13.96 -17.91
N LEU A 431 -33.71 -14.13 -19.23
CA LEU A 431 -33.37 -13.09 -20.19
C LEU A 431 -34.50 -13.05 -21.23
N ASP A 432 -35.18 -11.92 -21.32
CA ASP A 432 -36.36 -11.71 -22.19
C ASP A 432 -37.46 -12.79 -22.02
N GLY A 433 -37.61 -13.28 -20.80
CA GLY A 433 -38.57 -14.32 -20.44
C GLY A 433 -38.09 -15.75 -20.71
N GLU A 434 -36.94 -15.95 -21.38
CA GLU A 434 -36.31 -17.25 -21.53
C GLU A 434 -35.46 -17.58 -20.30
N ARG A 435 -35.63 -18.79 -19.75
CA ARG A 435 -34.87 -19.24 -18.58
C ARG A 435 -33.44 -19.59 -19.00
N LEU A 436 -32.45 -18.97 -18.34
CA LEU A 436 -31.05 -19.33 -18.51
C LEU A 436 -30.73 -20.61 -17.72
N ASP A 437 -29.83 -21.42 -18.26
CA ASP A 437 -29.29 -22.58 -17.53
C ASP A 437 -28.32 -22.08 -16.47
N TRP A 438 -28.84 -21.86 -15.27
CA TRP A 438 -28.06 -21.52 -14.08
C TRP A 438 -27.82 -22.76 -13.23
N LYS A 439 -26.60 -22.89 -12.73
CA LYS A 439 -26.18 -23.95 -11.82
C LYS A 439 -25.60 -23.36 -10.56
N SER A 440 -25.93 -23.95 -9.42
CA SER A 440 -25.35 -23.49 -8.17
C SER A 440 -23.88 -23.87 -8.13
N PRO A 441 -23.00 -22.95 -7.72
CA PRO A 441 -21.61 -23.29 -7.44
C PRO A 441 -21.45 -24.03 -6.10
N GLY A 442 -22.55 -24.28 -5.39
CA GLY A 442 -22.56 -24.91 -4.08
C GLY A 442 -22.10 -23.99 -2.95
N GLY A 443 -22.58 -24.29 -1.75
CA GLY A 443 -22.28 -23.51 -0.54
C GLY A 443 -23.05 -22.19 -0.47
N MET A 444 -22.88 -21.47 0.64
CA MET A 444 -23.63 -20.24 0.94
C MET A 444 -22.83 -18.96 0.70
N ASP A 445 -21.56 -19.11 0.35
CA ASP A 445 -20.66 -17.98 0.14
C ASP A 445 -21.04 -17.19 -1.14
N ARG A 446 -20.46 -15.99 -1.29
CA ARG A 446 -20.61 -15.21 -2.52
C ARG A 446 -19.86 -15.86 -3.68
N ASP A 447 -20.51 -15.91 -4.82
CA ASP A 447 -19.95 -16.45 -6.06
C ASP A 447 -20.40 -15.65 -7.28
N PHE A 448 -19.88 -16.02 -8.45
CA PHE A 448 -20.13 -15.38 -9.73
C PHE A 448 -20.66 -16.40 -10.73
N SER A 449 -21.58 -15.97 -11.59
CA SER A 449 -22.05 -16.76 -12.73
C SER A 449 -22.00 -15.91 -13.98
N GLU A 450 -21.63 -16.54 -15.10
CA GLU A 450 -21.43 -15.87 -16.37
C GLU A 450 -22.10 -16.65 -17.50
N TRP A 451 -22.75 -15.91 -18.41
CA TRP A 451 -23.29 -16.41 -19.66
C TRP A 451 -22.75 -15.59 -20.81
N PHE A 452 -22.62 -16.22 -21.96
CA PHE A 452 -22.12 -15.61 -23.17
C PHE A 452 -23.05 -15.94 -24.34
N GLY A 453 -23.27 -14.96 -25.21
CA GLY A 453 -23.94 -15.16 -26.50
C GLY A 453 -23.07 -14.66 -27.66
N ASP A 454 -23.03 -15.47 -28.72
CA ASP A 454 -22.31 -15.19 -29.97
C ASP A 454 -23.13 -14.39 -30.99
N LYS A 455 -24.36 -14.02 -30.62
CA LYS A 455 -25.26 -13.17 -31.38
C LYS A 455 -25.74 -12.02 -30.48
N GLY A 456 -25.50 -10.80 -30.93
CA GLY A 456 -25.93 -9.58 -30.23
C GLY A 456 -27.44 -9.45 -30.14
N PHE A 457 -27.88 -8.56 -29.26
CA PHE A 457 -29.30 -8.33 -29.03
C PHE A 457 -29.96 -7.62 -30.23
N SER A 458 -31.28 -7.77 -30.36
CA SER A 458 -32.05 -6.94 -31.29
C SER A 458 -32.08 -5.48 -30.81
N ALA A 459 -32.31 -4.53 -31.71
CA ALA A 459 -32.53 -3.15 -31.29
C ALA A 459 -33.84 -3.04 -30.49
N GLY A 460 -33.79 -2.39 -29.33
CA GLY A 460 -34.95 -2.16 -28.47
C GLY A 460 -34.74 -2.56 -27.00
N PRO A 461 -35.85 -2.64 -26.24
CA PRO A 461 -35.82 -2.93 -24.81
C PRO A 461 -35.69 -4.43 -24.55
N HIS A 462 -34.91 -4.75 -23.51
CA HIS A 462 -34.65 -6.08 -23.00
C HIS A 462 -34.79 -6.12 -21.48
N GLU A 463 -35.04 -7.29 -20.91
CA GLU A 463 -35.23 -7.48 -19.46
C GLU A 463 -34.51 -8.72 -18.95
N LEU A 464 -33.72 -8.52 -17.88
CA LEU A 464 -33.27 -9.60 -17.01
C LEU A 464 -34.23 -9.73 -15.83
N GLU A 465 -34.57 -10.94 -15.45
CA GLU A 465 -35.38 -11.22 -14.26
C GLU A 465 -34.73 -12.31 -13.40
N PHE A 466 -34.60 -12.01 -12.12
CA PHE A 466 -34.03 -12.90 -11.11
C PHE A 466 -35.11 -13.26 -10.09
N ARG A 467 -35.29 -14.54 -9.81
CA ARG A 467 -36.29 -15.02 -8.86
C ARG A 467 -35.63 -15.90 -7.81
N GLN A 468 -36.21 -15.90 -6.61
CA GLN A 468 -35.95 -16.97 -5.67
C GLN A 468 -36.46 -18.30 -6.27
N GLY A 469 -35.60 -19.30 -6.25
CA GLY A 469 -35.98 -20.67 -6.59
C GLY A 469 -36.58 -21.43 -5.41
N ARG A 470 -37.04 -22.67 -5.66
CA ARG A 470 -37.80 -23.52 -4.73
C ARG A 470 -37.04 -24.04 -3.51
N ALA A 471 -35.72 -24.26 -3.57
CA ALA A 471 -35.01 -24.97 -2.49
C ALA A 471 -34.79 -24.13 -1.22
N TYR A 472 -35.83 -23.63 -0.57
CA TYR A 472 -35.77 -23.04 0.77
C TYR A 472 -37.00 -23.46 1.59
N ASP A 473 -38.07 -23.84 0.88
CA ASP A 473 -39.32 -24.32 1.43
C ASP A 473 -39.11 -25.58 2.29
N GLY A 474 -39.38 -25.46 3.59
CA GLY A 474 -39.38 -26.59 4.54
C GLY A 474 -38.32 -26.53 5.63
N ARG A 475 -37.50 -25.47 5.72
CA ARG A 475 -36.58 -25.26 6.85
C ARG A 475 -37.27 -24.53 8.00
N THR A 476 -36.80 -24.80 9.21
CA THR A 476 -37.24 -24.12 10.42
C THR A 476 -36.56 -22.75 10.55
N PRO A 477 -37.17 -21.77 11.24
CA PRO A 477 -36.53 -20.48 11.51
C PRO A 477 -35.14 -20.58 12.17
N ASP A 478 -34.91 -21.63 12.98
CA ASP A 478 -33.62 -21.90 13.61
C ASP A 478 -32.56 -22.37 12.60
N GLU A 479 -32.96 -23.13 11.57
CA GLU A 479 -32.07 -23.53 10.47
C GLU A 479 -31.74 -22.39 9.49
N GLU A 480 -32.50 -21.30 9.55
CA GLU A 480 -32.33 -20.10 8.72
C GLU A 480 -31.54 -18.98 9.41
N LYS A 481 -31.57 -18.94 10.75
CA LYS A 481 -31.04 -17.84 11.57
C LYS A 481 -29.57 -17.50 11.30
N ASP A 482 -28.74 -18.51 11.02
CA ASP A 482 -27.29 -18.36 10.85
C ASP A 482 -26.84 -18.44 9.37
N ARG A 483 -27.79 -18.41 8.42
CA ARG A 483 -27.50 -18.52 6.99
C ARG A 483 -27.47 -17.14 6.31
N PRO A 484 -26.57 -16.93 5.33
CA PRO A 484 -26.66 -15.78 4.44
C PRO A 484 -28.00 -15.77 3.70
N ILE A 485 -28.56 -14.57 3.52
CA ILE A 485 -29.75 -14.35 2.70
C ILE A 485 -29.50 -14.77 1.25
N ARG A 486 -30.56 -15.20 0.55
CA ARG A 486 -30.52 -15.43 -0.90
C ARG A 486 -30.49 -14.11 -1.62
N GLN A 487 -29.29 -13.69 -1.99
CA GLN A 487 -29.06 -12.34 -2.46
C GLN A 487 -28.53 -12.33 -3.89
N LEU A 488 -29.20 -11.58 -4.75
CA LEU A 488 -28.59 -11.05 -5.95
C LEU A 488 -27.71 -9.87 -5.54
N CYS A 489 -26.40 -10.00 -5.73
CA CYS A 489 -25.44 -9.01 -5.24
C CYS A 489 -25.13 -7.96 -6.32
N SER A 490 -24.86 -8.39 -7.55
CA SER A 490 -24.58 -7.48 -8.67
C SER A 490 -24.94 -8.10 -10.02
N VAL A 491 -25.18 -7.24 -11.01
CA VAL A 491 -25.46 -7.58 -12.41
C VAL A 491 -24.66 -6.65 -13.32
N THR A 492 -23.91 -7.24 -14.24
CA THR A 492 -23.26 -6.52 -15.34
C THR A 492 -23.53 -7.23 -16.65
N LEU A 493 -24.06 -6.52 -17.64
CA LEU A 493 -24.27 -7.04 -18.99
C LEU A 493 -23.52 -6.15 -19.98
N HIS A 494 -22.65 -6.76 -20.77
CA HIS A 494 -21.89 -6.09 -21.82
C HIS A 494 -22.28 -6.62 -23.19
N GLU A 495 -22.26 -5.73 -24.18
CA GLU A 495 -22.22 -6.10 -25.59
C GLU A 495 -20.85 -5.77 -26.19
N PHE A 496 -20.38 -6.61 -27.11
CA PHE A 496 -19.04 -6.56 -27.69
C PHE A 496 -19.09 -6.53 -29.21
N ALA A 497 -18.12 -5.84 -29.80
CA ALA A 497 -17.93 -5.87 -31.24
C ALA A 497 -17.47 -7.27 -31.70
N GLY A 498 -17.32 -7.49 -33.00
CA GLY A 498 -16.72 -8.72 -33.53
C GLY A 498 -15.25 -8.90 -33.13
N GLU A 499 -14.66 -10.06 -33.41
CA GLU A 499 -13.23 -10.35 -33.13
C GLU A 499 -12.27 -9.31 -33.77
N ASP A 500 -12.68 -8.74 -34.91
CA ASP A 500 -11.97 -7.67 -35.62
C ASP A 500 -11.87 -6.36 -34.82
N ARG A 501 -12.74 -6.15 -33.82
CA ARG A 501 -12.78 -4.94 -32.97
C ARG A 501 -12.77 -5.20 -31.46
N TYR A 502 -12.92 -6.44 -31.00
CA TYR A 502 -12.76 -6.87 -29.61
C TYR A 502 -12.18 -8.28 -29.53
N ARG A 503 -10.98 -8.44 -29.00
CA ARG A 503 -10.33 -9.75 -28.83
C ARG A 503 -10.55 -10.29 -27.43
N PHE A 504 -11.19 -11.46 -27.33
CA PHE A 504 -11.36 -12.15 -26.04
C PHE A 504 -10.10 -12.90 -25.58
N ASP A 505 -9.12 -13.06 -26.46
CA ASP A 505 -7.84 -13.69 -26.15
C ASP A 505 -7.14 -12.98 -24.98
N ASN A 506 -6.99 -13.71 -23.89
CA ASN A 506 -6.40 -13.23 -22.65
C ASN A 506 -4.89 -12.95 -22.75
N SER A 507 -4.21 -13.50 -23.76
CA SER A 507 -2.79 -13.23 -24.01
C SER A 507 -2.55 -11.84 -24.65
N VAL A 508 -3.61 -11.18 -25.11
CA VAL A 508 -3.54 -9.86 -25.71
C VAL A 508 -3.51 -8.78 -24.62
N ILE A 509 -2.53 -7.88 -24.73
CA ILE A 509 -2.47 -6.63 -23.98
C ILE A 509 -2.87 -5.48 -24.91
N SER A 510 -3.93 -4.78 -24.53
CA SER A 510 -4.58 -3.74 -25.34
C SER A 510 -5.21 -2.67 -24.43
N ALA A 511 -6.15 -1.88 -24.96
CA ALA A 511 -6.98 -0.98 -24.16
C ALA A 511 -8.44 -1.49 -24.11
N TYR A 512 -8.76 -2.25 -23.07
CA TYR A 512 -10.10 -2.78 -22.82
C TYR A 512 -10.92 -1.77 -22.01
N PRO A 513 -12.10 -1.31 -22.45
CA PRO A 513 -12.92 -0.44 -21.64
C PRO A 513 -13.45 -1.13 -20.38
N THR A 514 -13.52 -0.37 -19.29
CA THR A 514 -14.18 -0.72 -18.04
C THR A 514 -14.83 0.52 -17.43
N TYR A 515 -15.87 0.33 -16.64
CA TYR A 515 -16.78 1.40 -16.22
C TYR A 515 -16.85 1.45 -14.72
N ASP A 516 -16.72 2.64 -14.12
CA ASP A 516 -16.86 2.80 -12.67
C ASP A 516 -18.32 2.76 -12.19
N ILE A 517 -18.54 2.88 -10.88
CA ILE A 517 -19.91 2.87 -10.30
C ILE A 517 -20.82 3.97 -10.89
N ARG A 518 -20.25 5.05 -11.41
CA ARG A 518 -20.95 6.17 -12.08
C ARG A 518 -21.02 5.98 -13.59
N LYS A 519 -20.70 4.79 -14.10
CA LYS A 519 -20.62 4.41 -15.52
C LYS A 519 -19.62 5.26 -16.31
N ARG A 520 -18.63 5.86 -15.64
CA ARG A 520 -17.54 6.57 -16.33
C ARG A 520 -16.57 5.55 -16.87
N ARG A 521 -16.27 5.66 -18.16
CA ARG A 521 -15.37 4.76 -18.87
C ARG A 521 -13.90 5.08 -18.55
N THR A 522 -13.14 4.02 -18.31
CA THR A 522 -11.68 3.98 -18.24
C THR A 522 -11.19 2.78 -19.05
N TRP A 523 -9.89 2.60 -19.21
CA TRP A 523 -9.31 1.44 -19.89
C TRP A 523 -8.40 0.66 -18.96
N ARG A 524 -8.31 -0.64 -19.23
CA ARG A 524 -7.47 -1.63 -18.53
C ARG A 524 -6.67 -2.46 -19.54
N PRO A 525 -5.58 -3.12 -19.13
CA PRO A 525 -4.61 -3.70 -20.06
C PRO A 525 -5.00 -5.05 -20.65
N SER A 526 -5.79 -5.86 -19.94
CA SER A 526 -6.09 -7.25 -20.33
C SER A 526 -7.59 -7.48 -20.46
N ASN A 527 -8.03 -8.62 -21.00
CA ASN A 527 -9.46 -8.99 -21.07
C ASN A 527 -10.00 -9.59 -19.76
N GLU A 528 -9.59 -10.79 -19.35
CA GLU A 528 -10.03 -11.41 -18.07
C GLU A 528 -8.86 -12.05 -17.29
N GLN A 529 -7.64 -12.05 -17.84
CA GLN A 529 -6.43 -12.63 -17.20
C GLN A 529 -5.74 -11.63 -16.25
N CYS A 530 -6.50 -11.12 -15.30
CA CYS A 530 -5.97 -10.36 -14.17
C CYS A 530 -6.84 -10.58 -12.93
N LEU A 531 -6.22 -10.87 -11.79
CA LEU A 531 -6.89 -10.95 -10.48
C LEU A 531 -7.70 -9.67 -10.16
N MET A 532 -7.26 -8.52 -10.67
CA MET A 532 -7.95 -7.23 -10.49
C MET A 532 -9.21 -7.09 -11.34
N ARG A 533 -9.37 -7.96 -12.35
CA ARG A 533 -10.54 -8.02 -13.22
C ARG A 533 -11.45 -9.19 -12.85
N ASN A 534 -10.85 -10.35 -12.72
CA ASN A 534 -11.52 -11.59 -12.43
C ASN A 534 -10.91 -12.19 -11.18
N MET A 535 -11.61 -12.04 -10.06
CA MET A 535 -11.13 -12.50 -8.76
C MET A 535 -10.95 -14.03 -8.71
N THR A 536 -11.55 -14.81 -9.63
CA THR A 536 -11.28 -16.25 -9.71
C THR A 536 -9.93 -16.58 -10.37
N SER A 537 -9.29 -15.61 -11.05
CA SER A 537 -7.95 -15.75 -11.59
C SER A 537 -6.91 -15.74 -10.48
N VAL A 538 -5.95 -16.66 -10.55
CA VAL A 538 -4.77 -16.67 -9.67
C VAL A 538 -3.57 -15.92 -10.27
N HIS A 539 -3.77 -15.17 -11.35
CA HIS A 539 -2.70 -14.48 -12.06
C HIS A 539 -2.96 -12.98 -12.14
N LEU A 540 -1.90 -12.18 -11.97
CA LEU A 540 -1.89 -10.78 -12.38
C LEU A 540 -1.58 -10.70 -13.88
N CYS A 541 -2.11 -9.68 -14.56
CA CYS A 541 -1.64 -9.38 -15.91
C CYS A 541 -0.21 -8.82 -15.87
N SER A 542 0.51 -8.86 -16.99
CA SER A 542 1.92 -8.44 -17.04
C SER A 542 2.15 -6.99 -16.59
N VAL A 543 1.18 -6.10 -16.82
CA VAL A 543 1.23 -4.69 -16.40
C VAL A 543 1.16 -4.56 -14.89
N CYS A 544 0.23 -5.29 -14.26
CA CYS A 544 0.10 -5.36 -12.81
C CYS A 544 1.35 -6.01 -12.18
N GLN A 545 1.88 -7.07 -12.79
CA GLN A 545 3.08 -7.74 -12.31
C GLN A 545 4.33 -6.84 -12.37
N GLU A 546 4.51 -6.07 -13.44
CA GLU A 546 5.58 -5.06 -13.53
C GLU A 546 5.43 -3.98 -12.44
N GLY A 547 4.22 -3.45 -12.24
CA GLY A 547 3.93 -2.47 -11.20
C GLY A 547 4.27 -2.99 -9.80
N LEU A 548 3.95 -4.25 -9.53
CA LEU A 548 4.30 -4.92 -8.27
C LEU A 548 5.82 -4.96 -8.07
N TRP A 549 6.57 -5.41 -9.07
CA TRP A 549 8.03 -5.45 -8.99
C TRP A 549 8.62 -4.09 -8.64
N LEU A 550 8.24 -3.05 -9.38
CA LEU A 550 8.75 -1.70 -9.17
C LEU A 550 8.37 -1.17 -7.80
N LYS A 551 7.14 -1.42 -7.33
CA LYS A 551 6.70 -0.95 -6.02
C LYS A 551 7.42 -1.63 -4.87
N LEU A 552 7.64 -2.95 -4.96
CA LEU A 552 8.36 -3.70 -3.94
C LEU A 552 9.85 -3.36 -3.94
N LEU A 553 10.50 -3.29 -5.12
CA LEU A 553 11.91 -2.91 -5.23
C LEU A 553 12.17 -1.45 -4.85
N ASN A 554 11.15 -0.59 -4.80
CA ASN A 554 11.31 0.76 -4.26
C ASN A 554 11.43 0.77 -2.71
N LYS A 555 11.09 -0.34 -2.04
CA LYS A 555 11.21 -0.50 -0.58
C LYS A 555 12.44 -1.31 -0.14
N MET A 556 13.16 -1.93 -1.08
CA MET A 556 14.28 -2.82 -0.77
C MET A 556 15.41 -2.71 -1.80
N SER A 557 16.63 -3.07 -1.40
CA SER A 557 17.78 -3.22 -2.28
C SER A 557 17.96 -4.68 -2.70
N LEU A 558 18.44 -4.89 -3.93
CA LEU A 558 18.82 -6.23 -4.42
C LEU A 558 20.08 -6.78 -3.73
N LEU A 559 20.87 -5.92 -3.07
CA LEU A 559 22.09 -6.26 -2.37
C LEU A 559 21.87 -6.13 -0.86
N ASP A 560 21.88 -7.26 -0.16
CA ASP A 560 21.74 -7.32 1.30
C ASP A 560 23.01 -6.81 1.98
N ASP A 561 24.17 -7.38 1.63
CA ASP A 561 25.43 -6.99 2.25
C ASP A 561 26.66 -7.35 1.38
N VAL A 562 27.81 -6.78 1.75
CA VAL A 562 29.13 -7.16 1.24
C VAL A 562 30.07 -7.29 2.43
N ARG A 563 30.56 -8.50 2.64
CA ARG A 563 31.44 -8.87 3.75
C ARG A 563 32.85 -9.08 3.25
N VAL A 564 33.80 -8.41 3.87
CA VAL A 564 35.23 -8.60 3.64
C VAL A 564 35.78 -9.41 4.80
N LYS A 565 36.36 -10.57 4.49
CA LYS A 565 37.12 -11.38 5.46
C LYS A 565 38.60 -11.16 5.20
N CYS A 566 39.34 -10.93 6.27
CA CYS A 566 40.78 -10.83 6.23
C CYS A 566 41.38 -12.02 6.97
N GLU A 567 42.37 -12.66 6.36
CA GLU A 567 43.16 -13.72 6.98
C GLU A 567 44.61 -13.26 7.00
N LYS A 568 45.21 -13.29 8.18
CA LYS A 568 46.62 -12.95 8.39
C LYS A 568 47.40 -14.25 8.52
N ASP A 569 48.44 -14.40 7.71
CA ASP A 569 49.34 -15.56 7.82
C ASP A 569 50.44 -15.34 8.88
N GLU A 570 51.21 -16.40 9.15
CA GLU A 570 52.31 -16.39 10.12
C GLU A 570 53.46 -15.43 9.74
N LEU A 571 53.45 -14.89 8.51
CA LEU A 571 54.48 -14.00 7.95
C LEU A 571 54.00 -12.54 7.85
N ASP A 572 52.94 -12.16 8.56
CA ASP A 572 52.30 -10.83 8.52
C ASP A 572 51.75 -10.43 7.14
N SER A 573 51.52 -11.39 6.25
CA SER A 573 50.85 -11.15 4.96
C SER A 573 49.34 -11.33 5.10
N TYR A 574 48.58 -10.43 4.46
CA TYR A 574 47.12 -10.38 4.54
C TYR A 574 46.51 -10.91 3.25
N THR A 575 45.54 -11.83 3.40
CA THR A 575 44.68 -12.31 2.31
C THR A 575 43.28 -11.76 2.53
N PHE A 576 42.67 -11.20 1.49
CA PHE A 576 41.31 -10.65 1.56
C PHE A 576 40.36 -11.47 0.70
N ASN A 577 39.23 -11.86 1.30
CA ASN A 577 38.15 -12.58 0.63
C ASN A 577 36.87 -11.74 0.72
N ILE A 578 36.18 -11.51 -0.40
CA ILE A 578 34.93 -10.75 -0.44
C ILE A 578 33.78 -11.72 -0.65
N LYS A 579 32.68 -11.56 0.09
CA LYS A 579 31.40 -12.23 -0.18
C LYS A 579 30.28 -11.19 -0.24
N ALA A 580 29.55 -11.16 -1.36
CA ALA A 580 28.32 -10.41 -1.49
C ALA A 580 27.12 -11.30 -1.20
N ASP A 581 26.16 -10.77 -0.45
CA ASP A 581 24.87 -11.40 -0.21
C ASP A 581 23.82 -10.61 -1.01
N LEU A 582 23.21 -11.28 -1.99
CA LEU A 582 22.13 -10.74 -2.82
C LEU A 582 20.81 -11.34 -2.35
N VAL A 583 19.72 -10.60 -2.58
CA VAL A 583 18.37 -11.16 -2.47
C VAL A 583 18.29 -12.40 -3.39
N PRO A 584 17.75 -13.55 -2.93
CA PRO A 584 17.82 -14.82 -3.65
C PRO A 584 16.86 -14.87 -4.86
N LEU A 585 17.14 -14.07 -5.89
CA LEU A 585 16.45 -14.01 -7.17
C LEU A 585 17.32 -14.58 -8.31
N GLY A 586 16.73 -14.76 -9.49
CA GLY A 586 17.42 -15.29 -10.66
C GLY A 586 18.05 -16.66 -10.37
N GLN A 587 19.33 -16.82 -10.69
CA GLN A 587 20.07 -18.05 -10.41
C GLN A 587 20.22 -18.38 -8.91
N PHE A 588 19.96 -17.45 -8.01
CA PHE A 588 20.09 -17.65 -6.56
C PHE A 588 18.80 -18.04 -5.86
N ARG A 589 17.68 -18.21 -6.58
CA ARG A 589 16.44 -18.74 -6.01
C ARG A 589 16.67 -20.13 -5.41
N GLU A 590 16.16 -20.36 -4.21
CA GLU A 590 16.20 -21.69 -3.58
C GLU A 590 15.41 -22.72 -4.40
N ASN A 591 14.18 -22.35 -4.79
CA ASN A 591 13.38 -23.17 -5.69
C ASN A 591 13.49 -22.69 -7.14
N GLN A 592 14.25 -23.42 -7.95
CA GLN A 592 14.46 -23.13 -9.36
C GLN A 592 13.19 -23.27 -10.21
N SER A 593 12.14 -23.97 -9.76
CA SER A 593 10.86 -24.01 -10.48
C SER A 593 10.15 -22.66 -10.53
N ASN A 594 10.48 -21.76 -9.60
CA ASN A 594 9.90 -20.42 -9.50
C ASN A 594 10.74 -19.37 -10.27
N ARG A 595 11.80 -19.79 -10.95
CA ARG A 595 12.67 -18.91 -11.71
C ARG A 595 12.06 -18.64 -13.09
N GLY A 596 11.87 -17.36 -13.44
CA GLY A 596 11.43 -16.96 -14.77
C GLY A 596 12.46 -17.34 -15.85
N ARG A 597 12.00 -17.55 -17.10
CA ARG A 597 12.81 -18.10 -18.20
C ARG A 597 14.14 -17.37 -18.43
N ASP A 598 14.13 -16.03 -18.34
CA ASP A 598 15.32 -15.18 -18.53
C ASP A 598 15.72 -14.44 -17.26
N GLU A 599 15.21 -14.91 -16.11
CA GLU A 599 15.49 -14.31 -14.81
C GLU A 599 16.93 -14.58 -14.39
N ARG A 600 17.75 -13.54 -14.20
CA ARG A 600 19.17 -13.68 -13.78
C ARG A 600 19.69 -12.41 -13.12
N TYR A 601 20.75 -12.55 -12.32
CA TYR A 601 21.62 -11.43 -11.99
C TYR A 601 22.81 -11.36 -12.93
N GLU A 602 23.16 -10.14 -13.32
CA GLU A 602 24.46 -9.78 -13.89
C GLU A 602 25.25 -9.01 -12.81
N VAL A 603 26.41 -9.51 -12.42
CA VAL A 603 27.27 -8.92 -11.37
C VAL A 603 28.59 -8.48 -11.97
N ARG A 604 29.03 -7.26 -11.65
CA ARG A 604 30.28 -6.65 -12.11
C ARG A 604 31.04 -6.07 -10.92
N TRP A 605 32.36 -6.21 -10.93
CA TRP A 605 33.24 -5.71 -9.88
C TRP A 605 34.22 -4.67 -10.42
N TYR A 606 34.47 -3.63 -9.62
CA TYR A 606 35.42 -2.57 -9.97
C TYR A 606 36.39 -2.37 -8.81
N LEU A 607 37.68 -2.27 -9.13
CA LEU A 607 38.74 -1.89 -8.20
C LEU A 607 39.27 -0.52 -8.61
N ASN A 608 39.18 0.48 -7.74
CA ASN A 608 39.55 1.86 -8.03
C ASN A 608 38.96 2.34 -9.35
N SER A 609 37.65 2.09 -9.53
CA SER A 609 36.87 2.39 -10.75
C SER A 609 37.28 1.64 -12.02
N THR A 610 38.19 0.66 -11.93
CA THR A 610 38.60 -0.18 -13.06
C THR A 610 37.87 -1.53 -13.00
N HIS A 611 37.12 -1.86 -14.04
CA HIS A 611 36.38 -3.14 -14.15
C HIS A 611 37.33 -4.33 -14.05
N GLN A 612 36.94 -5.35 -13.29
CA GLN A 612 37.67 -6.60 -13.09
C GLN A 612 36.89 -7.77 -13.73
N PRO A 613 37.03 -8.00 -15.04
CA PRO A 613 36.22 -8.97 -15.79
C PRO A 613 36.38 -10.43 -15.34
N GLU A 614 37.51 -10.77 -14.72
CA GLU A 614 37.76 -12.11 -14.15
C GLU A 614 36.81 -12.47 -12.98
N TYR A 615 36.12 -11.47 -12.42
CA TYR A 615 35.17 -11.62 -11.33
C TYR A 615 33.71 -11.46 -11.75
N ASP A 616 33.44 -11.30 -13.04
CA ASP A 616 32.09 -11.16 -13.57
C ASP A 616 31.20 -12.34 -13.13
N ASP A 617 29.99 -11.99 -12.67
CA ASP A 617 28.94 -12.91 -12.21
C ASP A 617 29.31 -13.78 -10.99
N LYS A 618 30.45 -13.50 -10.33
CA LYS A 618 30.82 -14.09 -9.04
C LYS A 618 30.28 -13.27 -7.87
N ILE A 619 29.80 -13.95 -6.84
CA ILE A 619 29.38 -13.36 -5.55
C ILE A 619 30.37 -13.63 -4.42
N SER A 620 31.45 -14.35 -4.71
CA SER A 620 32.53 -14.62 -3.76
C SER A 620 33.87 -14.53 -4.49
N LEU A 621 34.74 -13.67 -3.98
CA LEU A 621 36.07 -13.40 -4.51
C LEU A 621 37.11 -13.81 -3.48
N THR A 622 38.22 -14.39 -3.92
CA THR A 622 39.30 -14.84 -3.05
C THR A 622 40.61 -14.16 -3.40
N ASN A 623 41.45 -13.93 -2.40
CA ASN A 623 42.77 -13.32 -2.54
C ASN A 623 42.77 -12.02 -3.38
N VAL A 624 41.88 -11.10 -3.04
CA VAL A 624 41.73 -9.83 -3.74
C VAL A 624 42.73 -8.79 -3.25
N LYS A 625 43.00 -7.77 -4.09
CA LYS A 625 43.88 -6.65 -3.76
C LYS A 625 43.19 -5.64 -2.84
N GLU A 626 43.98 -4.95 -2.03
CA GLU A 626 43.54 -3.74 -1.31
C GLU A 626 43.11 -2.63 -2.29
N GLY A 627 42.16 -1.81 -1.84
CA GLY A 627 41.67 -0.66 -2.59
C GLY A 627 40.18 -0.38 -2.36
N LEU A 628 39.66 0.60 -3.10
CA LEU A 628 38.23 0.90 -3.12
C LEU A 628 37.55 -0.03 -4.12
N TRP A 629 36.68 -0.90 -3.61
CA TRP A 629 35.89 -1.82 -4.41
C TRP A 629 34.47 -1.31 -4.60
N GLU A 630 33.89 -1.62 -5.76
CA GLU A 630 32.46 -1.46 -6.04
C GLU A 630 31.92 -2.78 -6.60
N ILE A 631 30.82 -3.26 -6.02
CA ILE A 631 29.98 -4.27 -6.67
C ILE A 631 28.81 -3.56 -7.36
N ARG A 632 28.48 -3.98 -8.58
CA ARG A 632 27.24 -3.63 -9.27
C ARG A 632 26.49 -4.91 -9.59
N ALA A 633 25.25 -5.01 -9.15
CA ALA A 633 24.34 -6.11 -9.45
C ALA A 633 23.14 -5.57 -10.22
N GLU A 634 22.82 -6.18 -11.35
CA GLU A 634 21.64 -5.89 -12.14
C GLU A 634 20.77 -7.13 -12.25
N PHE A 635 19.52 -7.03 -11.81
CA PHE A 635 18.53 -8.07 -11.97
C PHE A 635 17.87 -7.94 -13.34
N LYS A 636 17.82 -9.03 -14.09
CA LYS A 636 17.15 -9.12 -15.39
C LYS A 636 15.93 -10.01 -15.25
N THR A 637 14.79 -9.54 -15.73
CA THR A 637 13.54 -10.30 -15.81
C THR A 637 12.70 -9.81 -16.99
N LEU A 638 11.91 -10.70 -17.60
CA LEU A 638 10.94 -10.30 -18.63
C LEU A 638 9.70 -9.62 -18.04
N GLU A 639 9.51 -9.73 -16.73
CA GLU A 639 8.36 -9.20 -16.00
C GLU A 639 8.45 -7.69 -15.77
N VAL A 640 9.61 -7.09 -16.05
CA VAL A 640 9.83 -5.65 -16.05
C VAL A 640 10.47 -5.25 -17.37
N ARG A 641 9.70 -4.57 -18.21
CA ARG A 641 10.14 -4.01 -19.50
C ARG A 641 10.53 -2.54 -19.38
N LYS A 642 10.02 -1.83 -18.36
CA LYS A 642 10.29 -0.41 -18.14
C LYS A 642 10.61 -0.13 -16.67
N ASP A 643 11.87 0.24 -16.40
CA ASP A 643 12.37 0.63 -15.08
C ASP A 643 13.01 2.03 -15.15
N PRO A 644 12.21 3.11 -15.05
CA PRO A 644 12.71 4.47 -15.18
C PRO A 644 13.55 4.93 -13.98
N GLN A 645 13.42 4.26 -12.83
CA GLN A 645 14.11 4.60 -11.58
C GLN A 645 15.38 3.77 -11.36
N GLY A 646 15.62 2.75 -12.19
CA GLY A 646 16.79 1.87 -12.05
C GLY A 646 16.72 0.96 -10.83
N LEU A 647 15.51 0.60 -10.38
CA LEU A 647 15.26 -0.23 -9.21
C LEU A 647 15.74 -1.68 -9.37
N LEU A 648 15.94 -2.14 -10.62
CA LEU A 648 16.53 -3.45 -10.89
C LEU A 648 18.07 -3.44 -10.80
N LYS A 649 18.68 -2.34 -10.35
CA LYS A 649 20.12 -2.19 -10.19
C LYS A 649 20.46 -1.81 -8.75
N ALA A 650 21.49 -2.45 -8.20
CA ALA A 650 22.07 -2.10 -6.91
C ALA A 650 23.59 -2.00 -7.02
N SER A 651 24.18 -1.06 -6.29
CA SER A 651 25.63 -0.98 -6.16
C SER A 651 26.05 -0.62 -4.72
N LYS A 652 27.27 -1.04 -4.35
CA LYS A 652 27.85 -0.70 -3.04
C LYS A 652 29.35 -0.52 -3.19
N PHE A 653 29.83 0.62 -2.70
CA PHE A 653 31.25 0.90 -2.51
C PHE A 653 31.69 0.44 -1.13
N PHE A 654 32.88 -0.14 -1.04
CA PHE A 654 33.49 -0.54 0.22
C PHE A 654 35.01 -0.61 0.07
N SER A 655 35.74 -0.37 1.17
CA SER A 655 37.20 -0.42 1.19
C SER A 655 37.70 -1.78 1.65
N VAL A 656 38.62 -2.36 0.89
CA VAL A 656 39.46 -3.48 1.35
C VAL A 656 40.80 -2.90 1.74
N SER A 657 41.12 -2.96 3.03
CA SER A 657 42.42 -2.51 3.54
C SER A 657 42.82 -3.33 4.75
N ARG A 658 44.12 -3.49 4.95
CA ARG A 658 44.67 -4.11 6.18
C ARG A 658 44.26 -3.38 7.46
N ILE A 659 44.05 -2.06 7.39
CA ILE A 659 43.65 -1.23 8.54
C ILE A 659 42.25 -1.63 9.04
N ASN A 660 41.39 -2.10 8.14
CA ASN A 660 40.04 -2.54 8.51
C ASN A 660 40.03 -3.95 9.13
N CYS A 661 41.19 -4.61 9.24
CA CYS A 661 41.33 -5.98 9.74
C CYS A 661 42.05 -6.03 11.09
N GLU A 662 42.58 -4.90 11.56
CA GLU A 662 43.17 -4.69 12.88
C GLU A 662 42.14 -4.00 13.79
#